data_AF-A0A6J4FAH4-F1
#
_entry.id   AF-A0A6J4FAH4-F1
#
_cell.length_a   1.000
_cell.length_b   1.000
_cell.length_c   1.000
_cell.angle_alpha   90.00
_cell.angle_beta   90.00
_cell.angle_gamma   90.00
#
_symmetry.space_group_name_H-M   'P 1'
#
loop_
_entity.id
_entity.type
_entity.pdbx_description
1 polymer ?
#
loop_
_entity_poly.entity_id
_entity_poly.type
_entity_poly.pdbx_seq_one_letter_code
_entity_poly.pdbx_strand_id
1 'polypeptide(L)'
;MLASTVSNESGVKAPEALALTDAADGVLVLPHGDWMLHAEFVREGGDLLLRGDGLEIVVPGYFDLPQPPALATASGAVIDAQWAARLAGPLAPAQYAQAAGPGPALEHVGTVSKVSGPVQVRHVDGSTSALKEGMAVNVGDVITTGAGGKVGLTFDDASVFSLGSNGRMAVDEMVIPQPGAGGGKEVLSLTAGQFSFTSGMIAKNGIEGMAIKTPVASLGIRGTSGAGNAAAEGQQNTVSLLPDPDGTVGQVTVSTQGGVQVLSQVGATTTVTSAFQPPPPPVIVPLQQLQQQFGDTLQTLPPPPSPQQLQQMQQERTAQAEQAGQQAAQEEAATEQAAAEQAGAEQAAAAEQALGEQLAGERAEMARVAADLFGPQGGPEALLGGIDDMMAAMFGTEPGAFGLFGGPGDDVFGLFGPGDEVLGPDPFNPFGDEGQLFDLNEFIDFFNQQINEFVDDRIDDIIREFEDIARGQDAEFHYLTGGPETVTVTDGVTDIIIGTGGQGNEITIDGALGLGDTISDDQTGDADQLILDSAGPNDGWRATGIETINLSAATGDNTFAIGNDGAVSITLSDYADAITSSMFPDYPDLFSTGDNTWTLTGSLSHGSGTDSINMGQGTDTLTLATAGTHSAILSGVETIELANGGNMLTLLTPVIGLSVTGGTGTDVLMLDDIGNTLTVSSIETVTGGNGTDSITLAAGGQTVSISNVEVLTGGAGTDKLTTSATTLDLSSVTVTGVETFESTGNTGATFILSAGDLTGLTTLISPSGGGSLRFSDGSSASLSLTGIDTWTNVSSVTHLNTSTAATFELDAAVLAAVSKFVSTVAGGTLTSADTTINLSNIATTTSGFDTVTGSGGATTFTVDADALGEFTTFTSTAAGGILQTADKDLDVSGKTLNNIGTLKSDTGANAAGDLITVKGDQLGTGKITTIWASADTGGTDKVQLSTDTTTADFTNVTLTNIEEIAVLSTTGTTVTGTANADIIVGGDGADTLIGGAGADYLTGGNGADVFMYTATSQGRDTVTSFSNADDSFVFSLSAFTGLPTVVSTGSHIADSVSTYPADFANANLTNKNLLFITGADYADAETALAAVISGGGTLGTGALFIAYTKTSTTGTTIAWDANREASAGIAAVDIVTSDGTIDNTDFVMVST
;
A
#
# COMPACT_ATOMS: atom_id res chain seq x y z
N MET A 1 27.64 -23.10 28.90
CA MET A 1 28.81 -23.83 29.47
C MET A 1 29.56 -24.45 28.31
N LEU A 2 30.60 -23.76 27.82
CA LEU A 2 31.85 -24.25 27.22
C LEU A 2 32.56 -22.99 26.68
N ALA A 3 33.37 -22.36 27.52
CA ALA A 3 34.29 -21.29 27.10
C ALA A 3 35.69 -21.72 27.52
N SER A 4 36.51 -22.07 26.53
CA SER A 4 37.94 -22.36 26.72
C SER A 4 38.69 -21.05 26.91
N THR A 5 39.18 -20.81 28.11
CA THR A 5 40.10 -19.71 28.42
C THR A 5 41.49 -20.03 27.88
N VAL A 6 41.92 -19.36 26.81
CA VAL A 6 43.33 -19.20 26.46
C VAL A 6 43.73 -17.79 26.86
N SER A 7 44.51 -17.67 27.93
CA SER A 7 45.12 -16.43 28.39
C SER A 7 46.52 -16.28 27.76
N ASN A 8 46.77 -15.20 27.03
CA ASN A 8 48.09 -14.78 26.55
C ASN A 8 48.79 -13.87 27.60
N GLU A 9 50.13 -13.92 27.62
CA GLU A 9 51.02 -13.43 28.68
C GLU A 9 51.20 -11.89 28.78
N SER A 10 50.25 -11.06 28.34
CA SER A 10 50.39 -9.59 28.41
C SER A 10 49.51 -8.88 29.45
N GLY A 11 48.68 -9.61 30.21
CA GLY A 11 47.81 -8.99 31.22
C GLY A 11 46.69 -8.12 30.65
N VAL A 12 46.49 -8.14 29.33
CA VAL A 12 45.30 -7.61 28.65
C VAL A 12 44.34 -8.78 28.49
N LYS A 13 43.13 -8.66 29.07
CA LYS A 13 42.08 -9.67 28.93
C LYS A 13 41.70 -9.70 27.44
N ALA A 14 41.86 -10.83 26.74
CA ALA A 14 41.49 -10.94 25.34
C ALA A 14 40.00 -10.57 25.16
N PRO A 15 39.64 -9.85 24.08
CA PRO A 15 38.25 -9.47 23.81
C PRO A 15 37.40 -10.73 23.68
N GLU A 16 36.19 -10.69 24.22
CA GLU A 16 35.24 -11.79 24.15
C GLU A 16 34.57 -11.74 22.78
N ALA A 17 34.91 -12.67 21.89
CA ALA A 17 34.29 -12.75 20.57
C ALA A 17 32.94 -13.47 20.67
N LEU A 18 31.88 -12.87 20.13
CA LEU A 18 30.55 -13.46 20.06
C LEU A 18 30.26 -13.83 18.59
N ALA A 19 29.97 -15.09 18.32
CA ALA A 19 29.69 -15.55 16.96
C ALA A 19 28.26 -15.20 16.55
N LEU A 20 28.06 -14.77 15.30
CA LEU A 20 26.72 -14.50 14.74
C LEU A 20 25.82 -15.75 14.70
N THR A 21 26.39 -16.95 14.74
CA THR A 21 25.66 -18.23 14.86
C THR A 21 24.92 -18.41 16.19
N ASP A 22 25.20 -17.56 17.18
CA ASP A 22 24.46 -17.51 18.45
C ASP A 22 23.18 -16.64 18.38
N ALA A 23 22.90 -16.00 17.23
CA ALA A 23 21.66 -15.26 17.03
C ALA A 23 20.48 -16.22 16.76
N ALA A 24 19.48 -16.21 17.64
CA ALA A 24 18.22 -16.92 17.46
C ALA A 24 17.12 -15.91 17.11
N ASP A 25 16.26 -16.25 16.14
CA ASP A 25 15.12 -15.40 15.71
C ASP A 25 15.53 -13.96 15.32
N GLY A 26 16.71 -13.78 14.71
CA GLY A 26 17.20 -12.45 14.28
C GLY A 26 17.68 -11.55 15.42
N VAL A 27 17.88 -12.09 16.62
CA VAL A 27 18.35 -11.36 17.80
C VAL A 27 19.62 -11.99 18.36
N LEU A 28 20.68 -11.19 18.49
CA LEU A 28 21.95 -11.58 19.08
C LEU A 28 22.00 -11.16 20.56
N VAL A 29 22.09 -12.15 21.46
CA VAL A 29 22.05 -11.91 22.92
C VAL A 29 23.45 -11.70 23.49
N LEU A 30 23.74 -10.48 23.95
CA LEU A 30 25.00 -10.12 24.60
C LEU A 30 25.05 -10.67 26.05
N PRO A 31 26.20 -11.21 26.49
CA PRO A 31 26.34 -11.90 27.79
C PRO A 31 26.26 -10.98 29.03
N HIS A 32 26.20 -9.65 28.85
CA HIS A 32 26.15 -8.65 29.93
C HIS A 32 25.21 -7.49 29.56
N GLY A 33 24.36 -7.02 30.49
CA GLY A 33 23.19 -6.17 30.16
C GLY A 33 23.37 -4.65 30.26
N ASP A 34 23.86 -4.15 31.41
CA ASP A 34 23.83 -2.70 31.71
C ASP A 34 24.88 -1.88 30.93
N TRP A 35 26.00 -2.51 30.56
CA TRP A 35 27.12 -1.85 29.91
C TRP A 35 26.83 -1.48 28.44
N MET A 36 25.94 -2.20 27.74
CA MET A 36 25.61 -1.95 26.31
C MET A 36 25.14 -0.52 26.06
N LEU A 37 24.45 0.10 27.02
CA LEU A 37 23.92 1.46 26.90
C LEU A 37 24.96 2.57 27.11
N HIS A 38 26.08 2.20 27.72
CA HIS A 38 27.23 3.08 27.94
C HIS A 38 28.44 2.68 27.09
N ALA A 39 28.32 1.61 26.30
CA ALA A 39 29.34 1.15 25.40
C ALA A 39 29.55 2.14 24.25
N GLU A 40 30.81 2.29 23.88
CA GLU A 40 31.19 2.85 22.60
C GLU A 40 31.02 1.76 21.54
N PHE A 41 30.20 2.06 20.55
CA PHE A 41 30.03 1.24 19.36
C PHE A 41 31.04 1.77 18.35
N VAL A 42 31.90 0.88 17.87
CA VAL A 42 32.95 1.18 16.89
C VAL A 42 32.80 0.19 15.76
N ARG A 43 32.77 0.70 14.53
CA ARG A 43 32.84 -0.14 13.34
C ARG A 43 34.31 -0.30 12.94
N GLU A 44 34.81 -1.53 12.89
CA GLU A 44 36.15 -1.85 12.40
C GLU A 44 36.00 -2.84 11.24
N GLY A 45 35.99 -2.34 10.00
CA GLY A 45 35.66 -3.16 8.82
C GLY A 45 34.22 -3.69 8.86
N GLY A 46 34.06 -4.98 8.61
CA GLY A 46 32.79 -5.70 8.74
C GLY A 46 32.35 -5.95 10.19
N ASP A 47 33.24 -5.73 11.16
CA ASP A 47 33.02 -6.10 12.55
C ASP A 47 32.38 -4.97 13.36
N LEU A 48 31.50 -5.36 14.30
CA LEU A 48 31.03 -4.46 15.35
C LEU A 48 31.83 -4.69 16.62
N LEU A 49 32.47 -3.63 17.10
CA LEU A 49 33.20 -3.62 18.33
C LEU A 49 32.48 -2.78 19.40
N LEU A 50 32.23 -3.40 20.55
CA LEU A 50 31.58 -2.78 21.70
C LEU A 50 32.60 -2.63 22.82
N ARG A 51 32.97 -1.39 23.17
CA ARG A 51 33.96 -1.06 24.22
C ARG A 51 33.27 -0.33 25.38
N GLY A 52 33.34 -0.86 26.60
CA GLY A 52 32.75 -0.19 27.77
C GLY A 52 33.01 -0.91 29.10
N ASP A 53 33.20 -0.14 30.18
CA ASP A 53 33.37 -0.64 31.55
C ASP A 53 34.47 -1.72 31.73
N GLY A 54 35.53 -1.67 30.92
CA GLY A 54 36.64 -2.64 30.95
C GLY A 54 36.33 -3.98 30.28
N LEU A 55 35.21 -4.07 29.56
CA LEU A 55 34.83 -5.16 28.67
C LEU A 55 34.92 -4.71 27.22
N GLU A 56 35.36 -5.63 26.36
CA GLU A 56 35.44 -5.46 24.92
C GLU A 56 34.85 -6.71 24.28
N ILE A 57 33.75 -6.52 23.52
CA ILE A 57 33.10 -7.59 22.76
C ILE A 57 33.24 -7.28 21.29
N VAL A 58 33.75 -8.25 20.55
CA VAL A 58 33.82 -8.22 19.09
C VAL A 58 32.69 -9.09 18.57
N VAL A 59 31.88 -8.55 17.66
CA VAL A 59 30.90 -9.31 16.87
C VAL A 59 31.41 -9.32 15.43
N PRO A 60 32.14 -10.38 15.03
CA PRO A 60 32.72 -10.46 13.69
C PRO A 60 31.64 -10.51 12.61
N GLY A 61 31.84 -9.79 11.51
CA GLY A 61 30.96 -9.77 10.34
C GLY A 61 29.57 -9.16 10.56
N TYR A 62 29.37 -8.41 11.66
CA TYR A 62 28.06 -7.84 11.99
C TYR A 62 27.49 -6.95 10.89
N PHE A 63 28.34 -6.19 10.21
CA PHE A 63 27.96 -5.27 9.13
C PHE A 63 28.08 -5.87 7.73
N ASP A 64 28.57 -7.11 7.61
CA ASP A 64 28.67 -7.82 6.33
C ASP A 64 27.35 -8.56 6.02
N LEU A 65 26.45 -8.66 7.00
CA LEU A 65 25.12 -9.21 6.81
C LEU A 65 24.18 -8.19 6.11
N PRO A 66 23.40 -8.61 5.09
CA PRO A 66 22.41 -7.76 4.44
C PRO A 66 21.28 -7.31 5.39
N GLN A 67 21.03 -8.08 6.46
CA GLN A 67 20.16 -7.71 7.58
C GLN A 67 20.86 -8.13 8.89
N PRO A 68 21.57 -7.20 9.57
CA PRO A 68 22.21 -7.52 10.83
C PRO A 68 21.17 -7.90 11.90
N PRO A 69 21.47 -8.84 12.81
CA PRO A 69 20.57 -9.15 13.90
C PRO A 69 20.48 -7.99 14.90
N ALA A 70 19.32 -7.84 15.55
CA ALA A 70 19.17 -6.88 16.65
C ALA A 70 20.04 -7.31 17.83
N LEU A 71 20.67 -6.36 18.52
CA LEU A 71 21.44 -6.63 19.71
C LEU A 71 20.51 -6.62 20.91
N ALA A 72 20.33 -7.77 21.56
CA ALA A 72 19.62 -7.86 22.81
C ALA A 72 20.56 -8.18 23.96
N THR A 73 20.16 -7.82 25.17
CA THR A 73 20.78 -8.34 26.38
C THR A 73 19.96 -9.54 26.84
N ALA A 74 20.56 -10.45 27.64
CA ALA A 74 19.82 -11.59 28.20
C ALA A 74 18.67 -11.20 29.15
N SER A 75 18.44 -9.91 29.37
CA SER A 75 17.61 -9.39 30.45
C SER A 75 16.24 -8.81 30.04
N GLY A 76 15.79 -8.56 28.79
CA GLY A 76 16.48 -7.99 27.64
C GLY A 76 16.00 -6.59 27.19
N ALA A 77 16.98 -5.70 27.11
CA ALA A 77 17.04 -4.50 26.32
C ALA A 77 17.38 -4.87 24.88
N VAL A 78 16.82 -4.17 23.90
CA VAL A 78 16.99 -4.44 22.47
C VAL A 78 17.39 -3.16 21.74
N ILE A 79 18.45 -3.23 20.95
CA ILE A 79 18.90 -2.22 20.01
C ILE A 79 18.81 -2.85 18.61
N ASP A 80 18.01 -2.26 17.72
CA ASP A 80 17.90 -2.76 16.35
C ASP A 80 19.17 -2.49 15.53
N ALA A 81 19.32 -3.20 14.41
CA ALA A 81 20.51 -3.13 13.57
C ALA A 81 20.80 -1.74 13.01
N GLN A 82 19.77 -1.00 12.62
CA GLN A 82 19.90 0.36 12.11
C GLN A 82 20.38 1.31 13.20
N TRP A 83 19.87 1.15 14.42
CA TRP A 83 20.32 1.90 15.59
C TRP A 83 21.77 1.55 15.95
N ALA A 84 22.14 0.26 15.94
CA ALA A 84 23.51 -0.18 16.19
C ALA A 84 24.51 0.41 15.16
N ALA A 85 24.16 0.41 13.87
CA ALA A 85 24.97 1.01 12.81
C ALA A 85 25.21 2.51 13.02
N ARG A 86 24.17 3.26 13.41
CA ARG A 86 24.30 4.69 13.73
C ARG A 86 25.17 4.95 14.95
N LEU A 87 25.06 4.10 15.96
CA LEU A 87 25.93 4.17 17.14
C LEU A 87 27.39 3.82 16.80
N ALA A 88 27.64 2.97 15.80
CA ALA A 88 28.99 2.59 15.37
C ALA A 88 29.68 3.64 14.49
N GLY A 89 28.93 4.36 13.65
CA GLY A 89 29.48 5.37 12.74
C GLY A 89 30.10 4.77 11.46
N PRO A 90 30.64 5.61 10.55
CA PRO A 90 31.19 5.16 9.26
C PRO A 90 32.57 4.52 9.40
N LEU A 91 32.96 3.71 8.40
CA LEU A 91 34.21 2.94 8.35
C LEU A 91 35.49 3.79 8.48
N ALA A 92 35.48 5.05 8.04
CA ALA A 92 36.64 5.96 8.11
C ALA A 92 36.20 7.42 8.38
N PRO A 93 36.31 7.93 9.63
CA PRO A 93 35.86 9.28 10.02
C PRO A 93 36.55 10.47 9.34
N ALA A 94 37.53 10.25 8.44
CA ALA A 94 38.41 11.30 7.92
C ALA A 94 38.69 11.27 6.41
N GLN A 95 38.25 10.24 5.65
CA GLN A 95 38.52 10.15 4.21
C GLN A 95 37.46 10.85 3.32
N TYR A 96 36.28 11.17 3.87
CA TYR A 96 35.25 11.96 3.17
C TYR A 96 35.66 13.42 2.90
N ALA A 97 36.75 13.92 3.49
CA ALA A 97 37.24 15.27 3.24
C ALA A 97 38.12 15.41 1.97
N GLN A 98 38.58 14.29 1.39
CA GLN A 98 39.47 14.32 0.21
C GLN A 98 38.95 13.53 -1.00
N ALA A 99 37.91 12.73 -0.84
CA ALA A 99 37.17 12.13 -1.95
C ALA A 99 35.72 12.66 -1.92
N ALA A 100 35.48 13.79 -2.59
CA ALA A 100 34.10 14.28 -2.74
C ALA A 100 33.93 15.01 -4.08
N GLY A 101 33.39 14.27 -5.07
CA GLY A 101 32.26 14.81 -5.82
C GLY A 101 31.08 15.08 -4.85
N PRO A 102 30.00 15.74 -5.29
CA PRO A 102 28.91 16.11 -4.39
C PRO A 102 28.28 14.85 -3.79
N GLY A 103 28.59 14.57 -2.51
CA GLY A 103 27.91 13.56 -1.72
C GLY A 103 26.47 13.99 -1.42
N PRO A 104 25.60 13.07 -0.98
CA PRO A 104 24.20 13.39 -0.68
C PRO A 104 24.14 14.55 0.31
N ALA A 105 23.34 15.56 -0.01
CA ALA A 105 23.16 16.74 0.83
C ALA A 105 22.65 16.29 2.21
N LEU A 106 23.37 16.67 3.27
CA LEU A 106 22.96 16.40 4.65
C LEU A 106 21.57 17.00 4.89
N GLU A 107 20.59 16.14 5.19
CA GLU A 107 19.21 16.56 5.41
C GLU A 107 19.08 17.25 6.77
N HIS A 108 18.82 18.55 6.75
CA HIS A 108 18.55 19.37 7.92
C HIS A 108 17.20 19.00 8.54
N VAL A 109 17.16 18.79 9.86
CA VAL A 109 15.95 18.35 10.57
C VAL A 109 15.59 19.20 11.77
N GLY A 110 16.46 20.12 12.18
CA GLY A 110 16.15 21.03 13.26
C GLY A 110 17.33 21.86 13.74
N THR A 111 17.09 22.63 14.80
CA THR A 111 18.06 23.54 15.37
C THR A 111 18.21 23.37 16.88
N VAL A 112 19.40 23.70 17.36
CA VAL A 112 19.74 23.67 18.78
C VAL A 112 19.28 24.95 19.44
N SER A 113 18.21 24.88 20.21
CA SER A 113 17.58 26.04 20.84
C SER A 113 18.23 26.43 22.17
N LYS A 114 18.75 25.47 22.94
CA LYS A 114 19.37 25.73 24.25
C LYS A 114 20.44 24.70 24.59
N VAL A 115 21.58 25.13 25.12
CA VAL A 115 22.65 24.23 25.59
C VAL A 115 23.15 24.66 26.96
N SER A 116 23.28 23.72 27.89
CA SER A 116 23.84 23.97 29.21
C SER A 116 24.71 22.80 29.64
N GLY A 117 26.01 23.03 29.89
CA GLY A 117 26.95 21.96 30.25
C GLY A 117 27.56 21.25 29.03
N PRO A 118 28.31 20.14 29.23
CA PRO A 118 29.00 19.46 28.14
C PRO A 118 28.01 18.69 27.25
N VAL A 119 27.87 19.11 25.99
CA VAL A 119 27.07 18.43 24.96
C VAL A 119 27.90 18.29 23.69
N GLN A 120 27.94 17.08 23.13
CA GLN A 120 28.65 16.76 21.91
C GLN A 120 27.69 16.17 20.89
N VAL A 121 27.92 16.44 19.62
CA VAL A 121 27.28 15.77 18.50
C VAL A 121 28.32 15.02 17.70
N ARG A 122 27.97 13.82 17.26
CA ARG A 122 28.69 13.10 16.22
C ARG A 122 27.83 13.10 14.97
N HIS A 123 28.37 13.65 13.89
CA HIS A 123 27.70 13.69 12.59
C HIS A 123 27.86 12.35 11.85
N VAL A 124 27.11 12.18 10.76
CA VAL A 124 27.11 10.95 9.93
C VAL A 124 28.50 10.67 9.33
N ASP A 125 29.30 11.70 9.08
CA ASP A 125 30.68 11.61 8.59
C ASP A 125 31.69 11.12 9.66
N GLY A 126 31.23 10.89 10.89
CA GLY A 126 32.05 10.46 12.01
C GLY A 126 32.74 11.60 12.76
N SER A 127 32.60 12.85 12.29
CA SER A 127 33.17 14.02 12.97
C SER A 127 32.43 14.30 14.29
N THR A 128 33.18 14.68 15.32
CA THR A 128 32.62 15.04 16.63
C THR A 128 32.82 16.54 16.90
N SER A 129 31.76 17.23 17.31
CA SER A 129 31.81 18.65 17.63
C SER A 129 31.03 18.99 18.90
N ALA A 130 31.45 20.06 19.59
CA ALA A 130 30.72 20.56 20.74
C ALA A 130 29.48 21.35 20.28
N LEU A 131 28.31 20.91 20.72
CA LEU A 131 27.04 21.50 20.30
C LEU A 131 26.86 22.89 20.93
N LYS A 132 26.44 23.87 20.14
CA LYS A 132 26.17 25.25 20.57
C LYS A 132 24.77 25.69 20.14
N GLU A 133 24.22 26.68 20.84
CA GLU A 133 22.94 27.29 20.48
C GLU A 133 23.01 27.88 19.04
N GLY A 134 21.99 27.59 18.25
CA GLY A 134 21.87 27.99 16.85
C GLY A 134 22.53 27.04 15.83
N MET A 135 23.17 25.95 16.25
CA MET A 135 23.68 24.94 15.32
C MET A 135 22.53 24.11 14.74
N ALA A 136 22.72 23.64 13.50
CA ALA A 136 21.82 22.70 12.84
C ALA A 136 21.99 21.28 13.39
N VAL A 137 20.90 20.52 13.40
CA VAL A 137 20.85 19.08 13.64
C VAL A 137 20.41 18.42 12.33
N ASN A 138 21.09 17.34 11.95
CA ASN A 138 20.86 16.60 10.71
C ASN A 138 20.37 15.17 10.98
N VAL A 139 19.70 14.54 10.00
CA VAL A 139 19.38 13.10 10.10
C VAL A 139 20.65 12.30 10.32
N GLY A 140 20.62 11.36 11.27
CA GLY A 140 21.77 10.51 11.60
C GLY A 140 22.72 11.09 12.65
N ASP A 141 22.52 12.33 13.10
CA ASP A 141 23.30 12.90 14.21
C ASP A 141 23.08 12.11 15.52
N VAL A 142 24.17 11.84 16.23
CA VAL A 142 24.16 11.25 17.58
C VAL A 142 24.57 12.30 18.60
N ILE A 143 23.63 12.72 19.44
CA ILE A 143 23.81 13.76 20.46
C ILE A 143 24.05 13.10 21.82
N THR A 144 25.17 13.45 22.45
CA THR A 144 25.58 12.92 23.76
C THR A 144 25.77 14.06 24.76
N THR A 145 25.16 13.94 25.94
CA THR A 145 25.26 14.90 27.04
C THR A 145 26.08 14.30 28.19
N GLY A 146 27.07 15.05 28.69
CA GLY A 146 27.86 14.62 29.83
C GLY A 146 27.18 14.89 31.19
N ALA A 147 27.93 14.70 32.27
CA ALA A 147 27.45 15.01 33.62
C ALA A 147 27.06 16.50 33.75
N GLY A 148 25.79 16.76 34.06
CA GLY A 148 25.22 18.12 34.12
C GLY A 148 24.96 18.79 32.76
N GLY A 149 25.20 18.08 31.64
CA GLY A 149 24.85 18.51 30.29
C GLY A 149 23.34 18.47 30.05
N LYS A 150 22.81 19.44 29.32
CA LYS A 150 21.41 19.54 28.93
C LYS A 150 21.32 20.21 27.57
N VAL A 151 20.41 19.73 26.74
CA VAL A 151 20.15 20.31 25.42
C VAL A 151 18.64 20.42 25.18
N GLY A 152 18.23 21.50 24.53
CA GLY A 152 16.90 21.72 23.99
C GLY A 152 16.99 21.89 22.48
N LEU A 153 16.19 21.13 21.75
CA LEU A 153 16.13 21.07 20.30
C LEU A 153 14.75 21.48 19.82
N THR A 154 14.70 22.12 18.66
CA THR A 154 13.47 22.42 17.94
C THR A 154 13.60 21.84 16.54
N PHE A 155 12.78 20.85 16.25
CA PHE A 155 12.72 20.18 14.95
C PHE A 155 11.85 20.98 13.97
N ASP A 156 12.03 20.71 12.68
CA ASP A 156 11.39 21.45 11.60
C ASP A 156 9.87 21.19 11.48
N ASP A 157 9.36 20.13 12.08
CA ASP A 157 7.92 19.89 12.24
C ASP A 157 7.31 20.66 13.43
N ALA A 158 8.12 21.48 14.10
CA ALA A 158 7.84 22.19 15.34
C ALA A 158 7.74 21.33 16.60
N SER A 159 8.14 20.05 16.55
CA SER A 159 8.42 19.27 17.75
C SER A 159 9.55 19.93 18.53
N VAL A 160 9.39 20.02 19.85
CA VAL A 160 10.45 20.45 20.74
C VAL A 160 10.84 19.30 21.64
N PHE A 161 12.14 19.09 21.80
CA PHE A 161 12.69 17.99 22.57
C PHE A 161 13.78 18.50 23.50
N SER A 162 13.85 17.96 24.71
CA SER A 162 14.94 18.25 25.63
C SER A 162 15.50 16.99 26.22
N LEU A 163 16.84 16.91 26.23
CA LEU A 163 17.61 15.81 26.80
C LEU A 163 18.39 16.31 28.01
N GLY A 164 18.26 15.61 29.13
CA GLY A 164 18.95 15.86 30.39
C GLY A 164 20.33 15.21 30.46
N SER A 165 20.96 15.30 31.62
CA SER A 165 22.35 14.83 31.82
C SER A 165 22.52 13.33 31.63
N ASN A 166 23.70 12.92 31.14
CA ASN A 166 24.05 11.54 30.81
C ASN A 166 23.10 10.90 29.78
N GLY A 167 22.50 11.73 28.94
CA GLY A 167 21.64 11.31 27.87
C GLY A 167 22.37 11.09 26.56
N ARG A 168 21.92 10.11 25.77
CA ARG A 168 22.41 9.82 24.41
C ARG A 168 21.23 9.55 23.49
N MET A 169 21.10 10.34 22.43
CA MET A 169 19.99 10.28 21.46
C MET A 169 20.55 10.25 20.03
N ALA A 170 19.95 9.44 19.17
CA ALA A 170 20.15 9.45 17.72
C ALA A 170 18.89 9.96 17.02
N VAL A 171 19.08 10.79 15.99
CA VAL A 171 17.98 11.20 15.11
C VAL A 171 17.91 10.21 13.95
N ASP A 172 16.88 9.34 13.95
CA ASP A 172 16.85 8.21 13.02
C ASP A 172 16.25 8.61 11.67
N GLU A 173 15.04 9.12 11.70
CA GLU A 173 14.27 9.37 10.49
C GLU A 173 13.40 10.59 10.72
N MET A 174 13.36 11.49 9.74
CA MET A 174 12.40 12.57 9.74
C MET A 174 11.93 12.80 8.31
N VAL A 175 10.71 12.38 8.02
CA VAL A 175 10.04 12.62 6.74
C VAL A 175 8.93 13.62 6.99
N ILE A 176 9.14 14.86 6.55
CA ILE A 176 8.13 15.91 6.62
C ILE A 176 7.30 15.87 5.33
N PRO A 177 5.98 15.63 5.38
CA PRO A 177 5.13 15.62 4.19
C PRO A 177 5.07 17.01 3.54
N GLN A 178 4.80 17.04 2.24
CA GLN A 178 4.47 18.30 1.56
C GLN A 178 3.20 18.93 2.17
N PRO A 179 3.08 20.27 2.22
CA PRO A 179 1.92 20.94 2.79
C PRO A 179 0.61 20.47 2.13
N GLY A 180 -0.28 19.83 2.91
CA GLY A 180 -1.59 19.36 2.46
C GLY A 180 -1.68 17.86 2.14
N ALA A 181 -0.55 17.15 2.09
CA ALA A 181 -0.54 15.69 2.10
C ALA A 181 -0.60 15.19 3.55
N GLY A 182 -1.50 14.24 3.84
CA GLY A 182 -1.43 13.47 5.09
C GLY A 182 -0.25 12.49 5.04
N GLY A 183 0.34 12.16 6.19
CA GLY A 183 1.55 11.33 6.28
C GLY A 183 2.74 12.10 6.85
N GLY A 184 3.82 11.41 7.23
CA GLY A 184 4.97 11.99 7.90
C GLY A 184 5.45 11.11 9.06
N LYS A 185 6.75 11.01 9.25
CA LYS A 185 7.36 10.08 10.21
C LYS A 185 8.56 10.72 10.89
N GLU A 186 8.57 10.74 12.21
CA GLU A 186 9.67 11.21 13.05
C GLU A 186 10.07 10.06 13.99
N VAL A 187 11.30 9.55 13.87
CA VAL A 187 11.82 8.47 14.73
C VAL A 187 13.07 8.96 15.44
N LEU A 188 13.04 8.90 16.77
CA LEU A 188 14.15 9.25 17.65
C LEU A 188 14.53 8.05 18.50
N SER A 189 15.80 7.67 18.54
CA SER A 189 16.28 6.58 19.40
C SER A 189 17.07 7.11 20.58
N LEU A 190 16.63 6.78 21.79
CA LEU A 190 17.20 7.27 23.04
C LEU A 190 17.76 6.12 23.86
N THR A 191 19.09 6.04 23.96
CA THR A 191 19.79 4.95 24.64
C THR A 191 19.73 5.12 26.16
N ALA A 192 19.88 6.36 26.65
CA ALA A 192 19.81 6.71 28.06
C ALA A 192 19.47 8.19 28.24
N GLY A 193 19.02 8.56 29.44
CA GLY A 193 18.82 9.94 29.88
C GLY A 193 17.36 10.29 30.18
N GLN A 194 17.16 11.34 30.97
CA GLN A 194 15.84 11.97 31.11
C GLN A 194 15.52 12.80 29.89
N PHE A 195 14.28 12.77 29.45
CA PHE A 195 13.82 13.54 28.31
C PHE A 195 12.45 14.15 28.55
N SER A 196 12.16 15.22 27.84
CA SER A 196 10.83 15.83 27.74
C SER A 196 10.60 16.29 26.32
N PHE A 197 9.37 16.16 25.84
CA PHE A 197 9.01 16.59 24.50
C PHE A 197 7.63 17.23 24.48
N THR A 198 7.42 18.07 23.48
CA THR A 198 6.09 18.52 23.05
C THR A 198 6.02 18.28 21.56
N SER A 199 5.05 17.45 21.15
CA SER A 199 4.97 16.97 19.77
C SER A 199 4.50 18.04 18.80
N GLY A 200 5.11 18.07 17.62
CA GLY A 200 4.84 19.00 16.53
C GLY A 200 3.72 18.56 15.60
N MET A 201 3.80 19.01 14.35
CA MET A 201 2.78 18.78 13.33
C MET A 201 2.68 17.32 12.90
N ILE A 202 3.80 16.59 12.83
CA ILE A 202 3.82 15.20 12.36
C ILE A 202 2.98 14.32 13.29
N ALA A 203 3.22 14.41 14.60
CA ALA A 203 2.50 13.65 15.61
C ALA A 203 1.00 14.02 15.73
N LYS A 204 0.62 15.23 15.30
CA LYS A 204 -0.78 15.71 15.36
C LYS A 204 -1.60 15.30 14.13
N ASN A 205 -0.95 15.12 12.97
CA ASN A 205 -1.62 14.83 11.70
C ASN A 205 -1.47 13.37 11.22
N GLY A 206 -0.52 12.60 11.74
CA GLY A 206 -0.26 11.20 11.37
C GLY A 206 -0.68 10.17 12.43
N ILE A 207 -1.12 8.99 12.00
CA ILE A 207 -1.26 7.80 12.86
C ILE A 207 0.17 7.26 13.07
N GLU A 208 0.64 7.19 14.32
CA GLU A 208 2.03 6.82 14.68
C GLU A 208 3.12 7.74 14.08
N GLY A 209 2.77 9.01 13.80
CA GLY A 209 3.67 9.94 13.12
C GLY A 209 4.99 10.21 13.86
N MET A 210 5.00 10.19 15.20
CA MET A 210 6.24 10.36 15.99
C MET A 210 6.46 9.15 16.89
N ALA A 211 7.69 8.61 16.89
CA ALA A 211 8.10 7.49 17.72
C ALA A 211 9.41 7.79 18.46
N ILE A 212 9.44 7.53 19.77
CA ILE A 212 10.69 7.52 20.56
C ILE A 212 11.00 6.07 20.93
N LYS A 213 12.08 5.52 20.37
CA LYS A 213 12.59 4.20 20.71
C LYS A 213 13.50 4.29 21.94
N THR A 214 13.32 3.38 22.88
CA THR A 214 14.21 3.15 24.01
C THR A 214 14.58 1.68 24.05
N PRO A 215 15.66 1.28 24.74
CA PRO A 215 16.09 -0.12 24.74
C PRO A 215 15.04 -1.08 25.31
N VAL A 216 14.11 -0.61 26.14
CA VAL A 216 13.08 -1.45 26.76
C VAL A 216 11.66 -1.24 26.20
N ALA A 217 11.43 -0.19 25.41
CA ALA A 217 10.09 0.15 24.91
C ALA A 217 10.14 1.11 23.71
N SER A 218 9.15 1.00 22.82
CA SER A 218 8.87 1.99 21.78
C SER A 218 7.69 2.86 22.19
N LEU A 219 7.82 4.19 22.08
CA LEU A 219 6.82 5.17 22.46
C LEU A 219 6.21 5.80 21.21
N GLY A 220 5.01 5.36 20.83
CA GLY A 220 4.23 6.00 19.77
C GLY A 220 3.49 7.23 20.31
N ILE A 221 3.70 8.40 19.71
CA ILE A 221 3.18 9.68 20.18
C ILE A 221 2.14 10.19 19.17
N ARG A 222 0.94 10.45 19.68
CA ARG A 222 -0.17 11.03 18.91
C ARG A 222 -0.66 12.30 19.61
N GLY A 223 -0.01 13.42 19.27
CA GLY A 223 -0.40 14.79 19.62
C GLY A 223 -0.46 15.10 21.11
N THR A 224 0.67 15.21 21.81
CA THR A 224 0.71 15.54 23.25
C THR A 224 2.12 15.93 23.70
N SER A 225 2.22 16.40 24.94
CA SER A 225 3.47 16.57 25.66
C SER A 225 3.74 15.36 26.56
N GLY A 226 5.01 15.05 26.76
CA GLY A 226 5.42 13.93 27.60
C GLY A 226 6.78 14.16 28.23
N ALA A 227 7.01 13.45 29.32
CA ALA A 227 8.33 13.36 29.93
C ALA A 227 8.62 11.92 30.31
N GLY A 228 9.88 11.54 30.22
CA GLY A 228 10.29 10.20 30.52
C GLY A 228 11.75 10.09 30.92
N ASN A 229 12.11 8.88 31.29
CA ASN A 229 13.47 8.51 31.63
C ASN A 229 13.80 7.22 30.88
N ALA A 230 14.76 7.30 29.95
CA ALA A 230 15.39 6.13 29.38
C ALA A 230 16.55 5.72 30.30
N ALA A 231 16.49 4.51 30.81
CA ALA A 231 17.46 3.96 31.73
C ALA A 231 17.79 2.52 31.34
N ALA A 232 18.89 2.01 31.91
CA ALA A 232 19.25 0.61 31.78
C ALA A 232 18.12 -0.33 32.18
N GLU A 233 18.17 -1.51 31.59
CA GLU A 233 17.27 -2.59 31.93
C GLU A 233 17.27 -2.90 33.43
N GLY A 234 16.11 -3.23 33.99
CA GLY A 234 15.94 -3.43 35.43
C GLY A 234 15.88 -2.12 36.24
N GLN A 235 16.24 -0.98 35.65
CA GLN A 235 15.96 0.35 36.19
C GLN A 235 14.60 0.85 35.71
N GLN A 236 14.07 1.86 36.41
CA GLN A 236 12.75 2.41 36.13
C GLN A 236 12.78 3.26 34.85
N ASN A 237 12.34 2.69 33.73
CA ASN A 237 12.04 3.45 32.52
C ASN A 237 10.63 4.00 32.64
N THR A 238 10.53 5.26 33.06
CA THR A 238 9.25 5.91 33.34
C THR A 238 8.81 6.74 32.15
N VAL A 239 7.53 6.68 31.79
CA VAL A 239 6.92 7.56 30.77
C VAL A 239 5.63 8.14 31.34
N SER A 240 5.52 9.46 31.28
CA SER A 240 4.41 10.22 31.84
C SER A 240 3.81 11.16 30.81
N LEU A 241 2.48 11.15 30.70
CA LEU A 241 1.72 12.06 29.86
C LEU A 241 1.56 13.44 30.53
N LEU A 242 1.95 14.51 29.84
CA LEU A 242 1.81 15.89 30.28
C LEU A 242 0.79 16.62 29.39
N PRO A 243 0.08 17.64 29.92
CA PRO A 243 -0.80 18.46 29.10
C PRO A 243 0.03 19.36 28.18
N ASP A 244 -0.45 19.59 26.96
CA ASP A 244 0.16 20.55 26.05
C ASP A 244 0.06 21.99 26.61
N PRO A 245 0.89 22.93 26.11
CA PRO A 245 0.82 24.34 26.50
C PRO A 245 -0.56 24.99 26.26
N ASP A 246 -1.38 24.45 25.36
CA ASP A 246 -2.76 24.87 25.09
C ASP A 246 -3.82 24.19 25.99
N GLY A 247 -3.38 23.27 26.86
CA GLY A 247 -4.24 22.50 27.78
C GLY A 247 -4.87 21.25 27.16
N THR A 248 -4.57 20.94 25.89
CA THR A 248 -5.02 19.71 25.23
C THR A 248 -4.16 18.51 25.63
N VAL A 249 -4.69 17.31 25.40
CA VAL A 249 -4.05 16.04 25.77
C VAL A 249 -4.34 15.05 24.68
N GLY A 250 -3.30 14.48 24.09
CA GLY A 250 -3.42 13.36 23.16
C GLY A 250 -3.04 12.05 23.83
N GLN A 251 -2.31 11.23 23.09
CA GLN A 251 -2.05 9.85 23.47
C GLN A 251 -0.58 9.50 23.33
N VAL A 252 -0.05 8.76 24.30
CA VAL A 252 1.24 8.07 24.18
C VAL A 252 0.99 6.58 24.31
N THR A 253 1.37 5.81 23.31
CA THR A 253 1.32 4.36 23.29
C THR A 253 2.70 3.82 23.63
N VAL A 254 2.80 3.05 24.72
CA VAL A 254 4.02 2.39 25.16
C VAL A 254 3.95 0.94 24.70
N SER A 255 4.79 0.57 23.73
CA SER A 255 4.86 -0.76 23.15
C SER A 255 6.14 -1.48 23.59
N THR A 256 5.99 -2.75 23.95
CA THR A 256 7.08 -3.69 24.28
C THR A 256 6.78 -5.01 23.58
N GLN A 257 7.75 -5.93 23.49
CA GLN A 257 7.49 -7.27 22.93
C GLN A 257 6.49 -8.07 23.77
N GLY A 258 6.35 -7.75 25.06
CA GLY A 258 5.37 -8.37 25.95
C GLY A 258 3.94 -7.83 25.83
N GLY A 259 3.74 -6.69 25.15
CA GLY A 259 2.42 -6.07 24.97
C GLY A 259 2.46 -4.54 24.88
N VAL A 260 1.26 -3.96 24.76
CA VAL A 260 1.07 -2.52 24.49
C VAL A 260 0.21 -1.88 25.59
N GLN A 261 0.60 -0.69 26.05
CA GLN A 261 -0.16 0.11 27.00
C GLN A 261 -0.35 1.54 26.51
N VAL A 262 -1.59 1.99 26.52
CA VAL A 262 -1.98 3.33 26.06
C VAL A 262 -2.13 4.28 27.25
N LEU A 263 -1.55 5.48 27.14
CA LEU A 263 -1.68 6.60 28.08
C LEU A 263 -2.52 7.70 27.43
N SER A 264 -3.67 8.03 28.01
CA SER A 264 -4.62 9.01 27.45
C SER A 264 -5.15 10.04 28.47
N GLN A 265 -4.62 10.03 29.69
CA GLN A 265 -5.03 10.93 30.77
C GLN A 265 -3.83 11.70 31.32
N VAL A 266 -4.03 12.98 31.66
CA VAL A 266 -2.97 13.82 32.24
C VAL A 266 -2.40 13.17 33.50
N GLY A 267 -1.07 13.08 33.56
CA GLY A 267 -0.36 12.47 34.68
C GLY A 267 -0.34 10.93 34.64
N ALA A 268 -0.99 10.29 33.66
CA ALA A 268 -0.86 8.85 33.45
C ALA A 268 0.60 8.48 33.23
N THR A 269 1.12 7.64 34.12
CA THR A 269 2.52 7.24 34.16
C THR A 269 2.60 5.72 34.18
N THR A 270 3.41 5.14 33.28
CA THR A 270 3.79 3.73 33.35
C THR A 270 5.29 3.61 33.53
N THR A 271 5.73 2.49 34.09
CA THR A 271 7.14 2.19 34.33
C THR A 271 7.45 0.82 33.76
N VAL A 272 8.32 0.79 32.76
CA VAL A 272 8.79 -0.43 32.10
C VAL A 272 10.17 -0.76 32.64
N THR A 273 10.43 -2.05 32.84
CA THR A 273 11.74 -2.53 33.34
C THR A 273 12.42 -3.50 32.38
N SER A 274 11.70 -4.06 31.40
CA SER A 274 12.24 -4.99 30.40
C SER A 274 11.34 -4.99 29.15
N ALA A 275 11.91 -5.21 27.96
CA ALA A 275 11.17 -5.26 26.70
C ALA A 275 10.27 -6.51 26.56
N PHE A 276 10.53 -7.56 27.34
CA PHE A 276 9.79 -8.82 27.28
C PHE A 276 8.57 -8.88 28.21
N GLN A 277 8.38 -7.88 29.08
CA GLN A 277 7.22 -7.82 29.97
C GLN A 277 6.20 -6.79 29.47
N PRO A 278 4.89 -7.12 29.48
CA PRO A 278 3.86 -6.14 29.14
C PRO A 278 3.96 -4.94 30.08
N PRO A 279 3.80 -3.69 29.59
CA PRO A 279 3.85 -2.52 30.45
C PRO A 279 2.71 -2.58 31.47
N PRO A 280 2.98 -2.25 32.75
CA PRO A 280 1.95 -2.25 33.76
C PRO A 280 0.90 -1.17 33.50
N PRO A 281 -0.35 -1.35 33.99
CA PRO A 281 -1.40 -0.34 33.88
C PRO A 281 -0.96 1.03 34.45
N PRO A 282 -1.36 2.14 33.82
CA PRO A 282 -0.86 3.46 34.20
C PRO A 282 -1.39 3.92 35.56
N VAL A 283 -0.51 4.56 36.33
CA VAL A 283 -0.83 5.23 37.60
C VAL A 283 -0.86 6.73 37.37
N ILE A 284 -1.87 7.42 37.91
CA ILE A 284 -1.98 8.88 37.81
C ILE A 284 -1.08 9.55 38.83
N VAL A 285 -0.05 10.26 38.36
CA VAL A 285 0.89 11.04 39.17
C VAL A 285 0.52 12.53 39.08
N PRO A 286 0.40 13.25 40.22
CA PRO A 286 0.13 14.68 40.23
C PRO A 286 1.19 15.49 39.47
N LEU A 287 0.75 16.50 38.70
CA LEU A 287 1.64 17.34 37.88
C LEU A 287 2.75 18.02 38.68
N GLN A 288 2.50 18.40 39.93
CA GLN A 288 3.55 19.02 40.78
C GLN A 288 4.68 18.04 41.08
N GLN A 289 4.39 16.74 41.16
CA GLN A 289 5.41 15.71 41.36
C GLN A 289 6.17 15.44 40.06
N LEU A 290 5.48 15.39 38.92
CA LEU A 290 6.14 15.27 37.60
C LEU A 290 7.04 16.47 37.30
N GLN A 291 6.64 17.68 37.67
CA GLN A 291 7.46 18.89 37.56
C GLN A 291 8.67 18.89 38.50
N GLN A 292 8.59 18.21 39.65
CA GLN A 292 9.75 18.02 40.53
C GLN A 292 10.69 16.94 39.99
N GLN A 293 10.14 15.88 39.39
CA GLN A 293 10.88 14.74 38.86
C GLN A 293 11.63 15.08 37.55
N PHE A 294 10.96 15.78 36.63
CA PHE A 294 11.49 16.15 35.30
C PHE A 294 11.78 17.65 35.17
N GLY A 295 11.85 18.38 36.29
CA GLY A 295 11.99 19.84 36.27
C GLY A 295 13.23 20.33 35.52
N ASP A 296 14.29 19.52 35.51
CA ASP A 296 15.54 19.85 34.84
C ASP A 296 15.44 19.86 33.32
N THR A 297 14.70 18.93 32.71
CA THR A 297 14.47 18.84 31.26
C THR A 297 13.34 19.76 30.81
N LEU A 298 12.29 19.90 31.63
CA LEU A 298 11.19 20.83 31.37
C LEU A 298 11.63 22.31 31.38
N GLN A 299 12.69 22.67 32.11
CA GLN A 299 13.28 24.03 32.09
C GLN A 299 14.20 24.28 30.88
N THR A 300 14.68 23.22 30.24
CA THR A 300 15.53 23.30 29.05
C THR A 300 14.75 23.04 27.75
N LEU A 301 13.50 22.60 27.86
CA LEU A 301 12.55 22.52 26.75
C LEU A 301 12.28 23.94 26.18
N PRO A 302 12.57 24.18 24.90
CA PRO A 302 12.28 25.47 24.28
C PRO A 302 10.77 25.68 24.13
N PRO A 303 10.29 26.94 24.13
CA PRO A 303 8.89 27.22 23.84
C PRO A 303 8.57 26.83 22.39
N PRO A 304 7.38 26.24 22.13
CA PRO A 304 6.99 25.92 20.76
C PRO A 304 6.86 27.20 19.92
N PRO A 305 7.16 27.12 18.61
CA PRO A 305 7.11 28.28 17.72
C PRO A 305 5.67 28.83 17.61
N SER A 306 5.55 30.16 17.51
CA SER A 306 4.25 30.82 17.37
C SER A 306 3.60 30.51 16.01
N PRO A 307 2.26 30.63 15.87
CA PRO A 307 1.57 30.44 14.59
C PRO A 307 2.14 31.27 13.42
N GLN A 308 2.65 32.47 13.71
CA GLN A 308 3.29 33.32 12.70
C GLN A 308 4.65 32.78 12.26
N GLN A 309 5.44 32.22 13.19
CA GLN A 309 6.71 31.57 12.89
C GLN A 309 6.51 30.25 12.13
N LEU A 310 5.50 29.46 12.50
CA LEU A 310 5.10 28.26 11.76
C LEU A 310 4.80 28.56 10.30
N GLN A 311 4.06 29.65 10.04
CA GLN A 311 3.72 30.05 8.69
C GLN A 311 4.95 30.54 7.89
N GLN A 312 5.90 31.18 8.57
CA GLN A 312 7.17 31.60 7.96
C GLN A 312 8.07 30.41 7.62
N MET A 313 8.20 29.44 8.53
CA MET A 313 8.95 28.19 8.29
C MET A 313 8.35 27.39 7.13
N GLN A 314 7.01 27.33 7.02
CA GLN A 314 6.33 26.68 5.90
C GLN A 314 6.65 27.37 4.56
N GLN A 315 6.68 28.70 4.53
CA GLN A 315 7.00 29.47 3.31
C GLN A 315 8.47 29.29 2.90
N GLU A 316 9.40 29.29 3.85
CA GLU A 316 10.83 29.07 3.58
C GLU A 316 11.07 27.66 3.02
N ARG A 317 10.37 26.63 3.52
CA ARG A 317 10.45 25.27 2.97
C ARG A 317 9.89 25.16 1.55
N THR A 318 8.74 25.77 1.27
CA THR A 318 8.21 25.76 -0.11
C THR A 318 9.20 26.41 -1.08
N ALA A 319 9.84 27.51 -0.67
CA ALA A 319 10.86 28.16 -1.48
C ALA A 319 12.13 27.30 -1.68
N GLN A 320 12.58 26.56 -0.65
CA GLN A 320 13.73 25.66 -0.75
C GLN A 320 13.42 24.42 -1.62
N ALA A 321 12.22 23.84 -1.49
CA ALA A 321 11.77 22.72 -2.32
C ALA A 321 11.63 23.12 -3.79
N GLU A 322 11.15 24.34 -4.07
CA GLU A 322 11.10 24.89 -5.43
C GLU A 322 12.51 25.11 -6.02
N GLN A 323 13.48 25.52 -5.21
CA GLN A 323 14.87 25.67 -5.65
C GLN A 323 15.57 24.33 -5.89
N ALA A 324 15.36 23.35 -5.00
CA ALA A 324 15.90 21.99 -5.18
C ALA A 324 15.30 21.30 -6.41
N GLY A 325 13.99 21.46 -6.65
CA GLY A 325 13.33 20.95 -7.86
C GLY A 325 13.84 21.61 -9.16
N GLN A 326 14.20 22.89 -9.12
CA GLN A 326 14.81 23.58 -10.26
C GLN A 326 16.25 23.13 -10.51
N GLN A 327 17.02 22.81 -9.46
CA GLN A 327 18.36 22.24 -9.60
C GLN A 327 18.34 20.81 -10.12
N ALA A 328 17.45 19.95 -9.60
CA ALA A 328 17.27 18.59 -10.09
C ALA A 328 16.84 18.58 -11.56
N ALA A 329 15.93 19.45 -11.97
CA ALA A 329 15.52 19.59 -13.37
C ALA A 329 16.65 20.12 -14.29
N GLN A 330 17.59 20.90 -13.75
CA GLN A 330 18.77 21.35 -14.49
C GLN A 330 19.84 20.26 -14.62
N GLU A 331 20.02 19.44 -13.58
CA GLU A 331 20.91 18.28 -13.61
C GLU A 331 20.38 17.21 -14.55
N GLU A 332 19.09 16.88 -14.48
CA GLU A 332 18.44 15.92 -15.38
C GLU A 332 18.52 16.36 -16.86
N ALA A 333 18.30 17.65 -17.14
CA ALA A 333 18.47 18.21 -18.49
C ALA A 333 19.94 18.19 -18.97
N ALA A 334 20.92 18.31 -18.07
CA ALA A 334 22.33 18.20 -18.39
C ALA A 334 22.76 16.75 -18.65
N THR A 335 22.19 15.79 -17.91
CA THR A 335 22.41 14.36 -18.11
C THR A 335 21.79 13.88 -19.42
N GLU A 336 20.59 14.35 -19.79
CA GLU A 336 20.00 14.07 -21.11
C GLU A 336 20.82 14.67 -22.26
N GLN A 337 21.40 15.86 -22.10
CA GLN A 337 22.30 16.45 -23.11
C GLN A 337 23.61 15.66 -23.25
N ALA A 338 24.19 15.20 -22.14
CA ALA A 338 25.40 14.38 -22.15
C ALA A 338 25.14 13.00 -22.81
N ALA A 339 24.00 12.37 -22.52
CA ALA A 339 23.59 11.11 -23.15
C ALA A 339 23.35 11.28 -24.66
N ALA A 340 22.78 12.42 -25.09
CA ALA A 340 22.59 12.72 -26.51
C ALA A 340 23.91 12.97 -27.26
N GLU A 341 24.91 13.60 -26.63
CA GLU A 341 26.25 13.75 -27.19
C GLU A 341 26.99 12.40 -27.30
N GLN A 342 26.84 11.53 -26.30
CA GLN A 342 27.46 10.21 -26.28
C GLN A 342 26.84 9.27 -27.34
N ALA A 343 25.52 9.29 -27.51
CA ALA A 343 24.82 8.57 -28.59
C ALA A 343 25.21 9.09 -29.99
N GLY A 344 25.47 10.40 -30.13
CA GLY A 344 25.97 10.99 -31.37
C GLY A 344 27.41 10.55 -31.70
N ALA A 345 28.26 10.41 -30.69
CA ALA A 345 29.63 9.91 -30.84
C ALA A 345 29.67 8.42 -31.22
N GLU A 346 28.81 7.59 -30.63
CA GLU A 346 28.68 6.17 -30.97
C GLU A 346 28.15 5.96 -32.40
N GLN A 347 27.18 6.77 -32.85
CA GLN A 347 26.71 6.73 -34.25
C GLN A 347 27.78 7.18 -35.26
N ALA A 348 28.65 8.12 -34.88
CA ALA A 348 29.78 8.53 -35.72
C ALA A 348 30.85 7.43 -35.80
N ALA A 349 31.14 6.76 -34.68
CA ALA A 349 32.07 5.62 -34.63
C ALA A 349 31.55 4.42 -35.46
N ALA A 350 30.25 4.10 -35.36
CA ALA A 350 29.62 3.05 -36.16
C ALA A 350 29.64 3.36 -37.67
N ALA A 351 29.48 4.63 -38.06
CA ALA A 351 29.59 5.05 -39.46
C ALA A 351 31.03 4.95 -39.99
N GLU A 352 32.04 5.18 -39.14
CA GLU A 352 33.45 5.04 -39.49
C GLU A 352 33.88 3.57 -39.62
N GLN A 353 33.35 2.70 -38.75
CA GLN A 353 33.51 1.24 -38.86
C GLN A 353 32.85 0.67 -40.13
N ALA A 354 31.63 1.10 -40.46
CA ALA A 354 30.92 0.67 -41.67
C ALA A 354 31.65 1.11 -42.96
N LEU A 355 32.27 2.30 -42.97
CA LEU A 355 33.09 2.76 -44.10
C LEU A 355 34.40 1.96 -44.21
N GLY A 356 34.99 1.57 -43.07
CA GLY A 356 36.16 0.70 -42.99
C GLY A 356 35.91 -0.70 -43.56
N GLU A 357 34.77 -1.31 -43.22
CA GLU A 357 34.36 -2.63 -43.75
C GLU A 357 34.06 -2.59 -45.25
N GLN A 358 33.44 -1.51 -45.74
CA GLN A 358 33.16 -1.33 -47.16
C GLN A 358 34.45 -1.19 -48.00
N LEU A 359 35.48 -0.52 -47.46
CA LEU A 359 36.81 -0.39 -48.09
C LEU A 359 37.64 -1.68 -48.00
N ALA A 360 37.48 -2.48 -46.94
CA ALA A 360 38.10 -3.80 -46.82
C ALA A 360 37.52 -4.80 -47.83
N GLY A 361 36.21 -4.74 -48.09
CA GLY A 361 35.52 -5.51 -49.13
C GLY A 361 36.03 -5.22 -50.55
N GLU A 362 36.20 -3.94 -50.91
CA GLU A 362 36.72 -3.56 -52.25
C GLU A 362 38.19 -3.95 -52.45
N ARG A 363 39.01 -3.96 -51.39
CA ARG A 363 40.41 -4.43 -51.43
C ARG A 363 40.52 -5.95 -51.60
N ALA A 364 39.63 -6.71 -50.97
CA ALA A 364 39.57 -8.16 -51.12
C ALA A 364 39.14 -8.56 -52.54
N GLU A 365 38.23 -7.80 -53.16
CA GLU A 365 37.77 -8.04 -54.53
C GLU A 365 38.83 -7.69 -55.59
N MET A 366 39.62 -6.62 -55.39
CA MET A 366 40.79 -6.31 -56.21
C MET A 366 41.92 -7.36 -56.09
N ALA A 367 42.15 -7.90 -54.89
CA ALA A 367 43.12 -8.98 -54.67
C ALA A 367 42.70 -10.29 -55.38
N ARG A 368 41.40 -10.57 -55.43
CA ARG A 368 40.85 -11.74 -56.14
C ARG A 368 40.95 -11.62 -57.67
N VAL A 369 40.75 -10.41 -58.22
CA VAL A 369 40.92 -10.12 -59.66
C VAL A 369 42.40 -10.19 -60.08
N ALA A 370 43.33 -9.78 -59.21
CA ALA A 370 44.77 -9.90 -59.46
C ALA A 370 45.24 -11.37 -59.47
N ALA A 371 44.69 -12.22 -58.60
CA ALA A 371 45.00 -13.64 -58.53
C ALA A 371 44.47 -14.45 -59.73
N ASP A 372 43.36 -14.02 -60.34
CA ASP A 372 42.74 -14.71 -61.50
C ASP A 372 43.44 -14.38 -62.84
N LEU A 373 44.22 -13.30 -62.90
CA LEU A 373 44.93 -12.87 -64.12
C LEU A 373 46.37 -13.42 -64.22
N PHE A 374 46.99 -13.81 -63.10
CA PHE A 374 48.38 -14.30 -63.03
C PHE A 374 48.48 -15.53 -62.11
N GLY A 375 48.55 -16.73 -62.71
CA GLY A 375 48.59 -18.01 -62.00
C GLY A 375 49.79 -18.22 -61.04
N PRO A 376 49.83 -19.36 -60.32
CA PRO A 376 50.36 -19.44 -58.95
C PRO A 376 51.86 -19.78 -58.84
N GLN A 377 52.74 -19.09 -59.57
CA GLN A 377 54.19 -19.31 -59.51
C GLN A 377 54.96 -17.99 -59.58
N GLY A 378 55.14 -17.31 -58.43
CA GLY A 378 56.05 -16.16 -58.30
C GLY A 378 55.77 -15.32 -57.05
N GLY A 379 56.68 -15.35 -56.06
CA GLY A 379 56.59 -14.59 -54.81
C GLY A 379 56.85 -13.07 -54.93
N PRO A 380 56.85 -12.33 -53.80
CA PRO A 380 56.69 -10.87 -53.76
C PRO A 380 57.88 -9.99 -54.22
N GLU A 381 58.88 -10.52 -54.92
CA GLU A 381 60.08 -9.76 -55.33
C GLU A 381 60.05 -9.27 -56.80
N ALA A 382 58.91 -9.36 -57.50
CA ALA A 382 58.79 -9.03 -58.93
C ALA A 382 57.84 -7.86 -59.26
N LEU A 383 57.63 -6.90 -58.35
CA LEU A 383 56.90 -5.65 -58.65
C LEU A 383 57.54 -4.38 -58.04
N LEU A 384 58.85 -4.40 -57.80
CA LEU A 384 59.63 -3.24 -57.34
C LEU A 384 60.57 -2.66 -58.42
N GLY A 385 60.27 -2.90 -59.71
CA GLY A 385 61.16 -2.50 -60.83
C GLY A 385 60.48 -1.79 -62.00
N GLY A 386 59.27 -1.25 -61.82
CA GLY A 386 58.46 -0.77 -62.97
C GLY A 386 57.98 0.68 -62.94
N ILE A 387 58.07 1.41 -61.82
CA ILE A 387 57.52 2.78 -61.72
C ILE A 387 58.59 3.85 -61.46
N ASP A 388 59.77 3.49 -60.95
CA ASP A 388 60.91 4.42 -60.86
C ASP A 388 61.59 4.66 -62.23
N ASP A 389 61.52 3.70 -63.16
CA ASP A 389 62.09 3.86 -64.51
C ASP A 389 61.22 4.69 -65.48
N MET A 390 60.00 5.07 -65.08
CA MET A 390 59.12 5.92 -65.89
C MET A 390 59.01 7.37 -65.41
N MET A 391 59.36 7.67 -64.15
CA MET A 391 59.41 9.06 -63.64
C MET A 391 60.82 9.69 -63.64
N ALA A 392 61.89 8.89 -63.71
CA ALA A 392 63.26 9.38 -63.88
C ALA A 392 63.62 9.80 -65.32
N ALA A 393 62.75 9.49 -66.31
CA ALA A 393 62.99 9.78 -67.73
C ALA A 393 62.29 11.05 -68.26
N MET A 394 61.53 11.79 -67.42
CA MET A 394 60.84 12.99 -67.89
C MET A 394 61.46 14.33 -67.48
N PHE A 395 62.15 14.48 -66.35
CA PHE A 395 62.82 15.76 -66.02
C PHE A 395 64.05 15.56 -65.11
N GLY A 396 65.25 15.76 -65.67
CA GLY A 396 66.52 15.61 -64.96
C GLY A 396 67.10 16.89 -64.34
N THR A 397 68.32 16.71 -63.81
CA THR A 397 69.35 17.67 -63.38
C THR A 397 69.26 18.25 -61.95
N GLU A 398 70.24 17.87 -61.12
CA GLU A 398 70.72 18.61 -59.92
C GLU A 398 71.46 19.92 -60.35
N PRO A 399 71.91 20.87 -59.48
CA PRO A 399 72.00 20.90 -58.00
C PRO A 399 71.56 22.26 -57.35
N GLY A 400 71.69 22.38 -56.02
CA GLY A 400 71.15 23.48 -55.22
C GLY A 400 71.65 24.90 -55.47
N ALA A 401 70.85 25.90 -55.05
CA ALA A 401 71.26 27.27 -54.71
C ALA A 401 70.07 28.11 -54.20
N PHE A 402 70.28 28.78 -53.06
CA PHE A 402 70.00 30.19 -52.78
C PHE A 402 68.73 30.88 -53.31
N GLY A 403 67.88 31.32 -52.35
CA GLY A 403 67.24 32.66 -52.30
C GLY A 403 66.11 32.93 -53.31
N LEU A 404 65.17 33.85 -53.09
CA LEU A 404 65.06 34.91 -52.09
C LEU A 404 63.72 35.65 -52.33
N PHE A 405 63.16 36.21 -51.24
CA PHE A 405 62.07 37.22 -51.14
C PHE A 405 60.61 36.72 -51.26
N GLY A 406 59.71 37.03 -50.32
CA GLY A 406 59.77 37.96 -49.19
C GLY A 406 58.60 37.79 -48.21
N GLY A 407 58.73 38.40 -47.02
CA GLY A 407 57.71 38.49 -45.95
C GLY A 407 56.51 39.39 -46.32
N PRO A 408 55.72 39.94 -45.37
CA PRO A 408 55.97 40.16 -43.92
C PRO A 408 54.79 39.82 -42.98
N GLY A 409 54.95 40.07 -41.67
CA GLY A 409 53.86 40.25 -40.69
C GLY A 409 53.88 39.22 -39.55
N ASP A 410 54.58 39.40 -38.42
CA ASP A 410 54.36 40.42 -37.36
C ASP A 410 52.87 40.52 -36.99
N ASP A 411 52.38 40.42 -35.75
CA ASP A 411 53.01 40.53 -34.44
C ASP A 411 52.09 39.93 -33.38
N VAL A 412 52.70 39.17 -32.47
CA VAL A 412 52.25 39.07 -31.08
C VAL A 412 52.82 40.30 -30.37
N PHE A 413 52.03 41.38 -30.27
CA PHE A 413 52.28 42.49 -29.33
C PHE A 413 52.09 41.95 -27.89
N GLY A 414 52.98 42.08 -26.91
CA GLY A 414 54.10 42.98 -26.74
C GLY A 414 53.82 43.94 -25.59
N LEU A 415 54.48 43.77 -24.43
CA LEU A 415 54.68 44.86 -23.48
C LEU A 415 55.95 44.66 -22.61
N PHE A 416 57.03 45.29 -23.09
CA PHE A 416 58.12 46.00 -22.40
C PHE A 416 58.83 45.41 -21.16
N GLY A 417 60.10 45.04 -21.34
CA GLY A 417 61.26 45.94 -21.08
C GLY A 417 61.97 45.88 -19.69
N PRO A 418 63.28 46.21 -19.62
CA PRO A 418 64.29 45.47 -18.84
C PRO A 418 65.02 46.27 -17.73
N GLY A 419 65.75 45.56 -16.85
CA GLY A 419 66.64 46.07 -15.79
C GLY A 419 66.52 45.20 -14.54
N ASP A 420 67.51 44.92 -13.69
CA ASP A 420 68.90 45.31 -13.54
C ASP A 420 69.59 44.18 -12.73
N GLU A 421 70.85 43.93 -13.05
CA GLU A 421 72.01 43.79 -12.16
C GLU A 421 71.89 43.44 -10.64
N VAL A 422 72.84 42.58 -10.22
CA VAL A 422 73.63 42.52 -8.95
C VAL A 422 73.29 41.61 -7.73
N LEU A 423 74.34 40.83 -7.36
CA LEU A 423 74.84 40.32 -6.05
C LEU A 423 74.39 38.95 -5.50
N GLY A 424 75.38 38.04 -5.38
CA GLY A 424 75.34 36.75 -4.64
C GLY A 424 75.40 36.90 -3.10
N PRO A 425 75.97 35.96 -2.30
CA PRO A 425 76.94 34.91 -2.64
C PRO A 425 76.64 33.49 -2.09
N ASP A 426 77.46 32.55 -2.56
CA ASP A 426 77.68 31.16 -2.13
C ASP A 426 78.06 31.04 -0.64
N PRO A 427 77.67 29.96 0.07
CA PRO A 427 78.71 29.07 0.58
C PRO A 427 78.35 27.57 0.63
N PHE A 428 79.39 26.75 0.47
CA PHE A 428 79.51 25.30 0.70
C PHE A 428 79.51 24.39 -0.53
N ASN A 429 80.53 24.61 -1.35
CA ASN A 429 81.59 23.62 -1.58
C ASN A 429 81.81 22.66 -0.38
N PRO A 430 81.67 21.35 -0.59
CA PRO A 430 82.71 20.43 -0.17
C PRO A 430 83.31 19.78 -1.42
N PHE A 431 84.63 19.72 -1.43
CA PHE A 431 85.49 19.07 -2.43
C PHE A 431 85.87 19.95 -3.63
N GLY A 432 86.84 20.83 -3.34
CA GLY A 432 87.78 21.31 -4.34
C GLY A 432 88.80 20.24 -4.76
N ASP A 433 89.25 20.41 -6.00
CA ASP A 433 90.57 20.19 -6.57
C ASP A 433 91.42 18.95 -6.18
N GLU A 434 91.81 18.25 -7.26
CA GLU A 434 92.97 17.37 -7.42
C GLU A 434 92.83 15.88 -7.00
N GLY A 435 92.39 15.08 -7.99
CA GLY A 435 93.13 13.91 -8.49
C GLY A 435 93.56 12.83 -7.49
N GLN A 436 92.68 11.85 -7.25
CA GLN A 436 93.10 10.48 -6.95
C GLN A 436 92.20 9.49 -7.71
N LEU A 437 92.86 8.49 -8.31
CA LEU A 437 92.27 7.37 -9.03
C LEU A 437 91.28 6.62 -8.13
N PHE A 438 89.99 6.70 -8.42
CA PHE A 438 88.96 5.91 -7.74
C PHE A 438 88.94 4.50 -8.32
N ASP A 439 89.08 3.51 -7.44
CA ASP A 439 89.03 2.08 -7.74
C ASP A 439 87.59 1.70 -8.11
N LEU A 440 87.41 1.20 -9.34
CA LEU A 440 86.10 0.78 -9.86
C LEU A 440 85.52 -0.39 -9.06
N ASN A 441 86.35 -1.13 -8.29
CA ASN A 441 85.89 -2.23 -7.45
C ASN A 441 85.22 -1.75 -6.15
N GLU A 442 85.62 -0.59 -5.61
CA GLU A 442 85.03 -0.06 -4.36
C GLU A 442 83.67 0.62 -4.61
N PHE A 443 83.43 1.09 -5.84
CA PHE A 443 82.11 1.58 -6.30
C PHE A 443 81.13 0.43 -6.59
N ILE A 444 81.64 -0.72 -7.04
CA ILE A 444 80.84 -1.93 -7.26
C ILE A 444 80.48 -2.59 -5.92
N ASP A 445 81.40 -2.62 -4.95
CA ASP A 445 81.14 -3.19 -3.63
C ASP A 445 80.13 -2.38 -2.79
N PHE A 446 80.07 -1.04 -2.98
CA PHE A 446 79.07 -0.21 -2.30
C PHE A 446 77.65 -0.42 -2.83
N PHE A 447 77.48 -0.66 -4.14
CA PHE A 447 76.17 -1.01 -4.72
C PHE A 447 75.78 -2.47 -4.43
N ASN A 448 76.77 -3.38 -4.40
CA ASN A 448 76.53 -4.79 -4.06
C ASN A 448 76.20 -4.99 -2.57
N GLN A 449 76.56 -4.06 -1.67
CA GLN A 449 76.22 -4.16 -0.25
C GLN A 449 74.82 -3.62 0.10
N GLN A 450 74.25 -2.70 -0.69
CA GLN A 450 72.88 -2.21 -0.46
C GLN A 450 71.79 -3.01 -1.19
N ILE A 451 72.13 -3.78 -2.22
CA ILE A 451 71.17 -4.63 -2.93
C ILE A 451 71.01 -6.00 -2.26
N ASN A 452 72.03 -6.49 -1.55
CA ASN A 452 72.04 -7.84 -0.98
C ASN A 452 71.51 -7.97 0.46
N GLU A 453 70.81 -6.97 1.02
CA GLU A 453 70.35 -7.03 2.42
C GLU A 453 68.86 -6.71 2.63
N PHE A 454 68.01 -6.79 1.59
CA PHE A 454 66.57 -6.53 1.79
C PHE A 454 65.56 -7.41 1.00
N VAL A 455 65.97 -8.41 0.22
CA VAL A 455 64.97 -9.21 -0.56
C VAL A 455 65.12 -10.75 -0.48
N ASP A 456 66.27 -11.32 -0.10
CA ASP A 456 66.46 -12.78 -0.34
C ASP A 456 65.96 -13.75 0.75
N ASP A 457 65.82 -13.37 2.02
CA ASP A 457 65.59 -14.40 3.06
C ASP A 457 64.18 -15.02 3.04
N ARG A 458 63.18 -14.38 2.42
CA ARG A 458 61.81 -14.93 2.34
C ARG A 458 61.57 -15.71 1.04
N ILE A 459 62.24 -15.31 -0.04
CA ILE A 459 62.18 -15.98 -1.34
C ILE A 459 63.04 -17.26 -1.30
N ASP A 460 64.22 -17.24 -0.68
CA ASP A 460 65.06 -18.44 -0.53
C ASP A 460 64.46 -19.52 0.40
N ASP A 461 63.67 -19.10 1.41
CA ASP A 461 62.96 -20.05 2.29
C ASP A 461 61.76 -20.69 1.57
N ILE A 462 61.05 -19.94 0.72
CA ILE A 462 59.98 -20.46 -0.17
C ILE A 462 60.60 -21.38 -1.24
N ILE A 463 61.68 -20.96 -1.89
CA ILE A 463 62.40 -21.76 -2.88
C ILE A 463 62.93 -23.06 -2.25
N ARG A 464 63.44 -23.05 -1.02
CA ARG A 464 63.86 -24.29 -0.31
C ARG A 464 62.70 -25.21 0.08
N GLU A 465 61.57 -24.64 0.48
CA GLU A 465 60.37 -25.42 0.82
C GLU A 465 59.77 -26.09 -0.43
N PHE A 466 59.80 -25.42 -1.58
CA PHE A 466 59.42 -25.97 -2.88
C PHE A 466 60.46 -26.94 -3.48
N GLU A 467 61.77 -26.71 -3.29
CA GLU A 467 62.84 -27.62 -3.71
C GLU A 467 62.85 -28.96 -2.94
N ASP A 468 62.36 -28.98 -1.70
CA ASP A 468 62.20 -30.21 -0.91
C ASP A 468 60.94 -31.00 -1.31
N ILE A 469 59.91 -30.36 -1.86
CA ILE A 469 58.73 -31.00 -2.50
C ILE A 469 59.13 -31.59 -3.87
N ALA A 470 60.00 -30.90 -4.61
CA ALA A 470 60.47 -31.30 -5.95
C ALA A 470 61.39 -32.54 -6.00
N ARG A 471 61.77 -33.16 -4.88
CA ARG A 471 62.57 -34.40 -4.92
C ARG A 471 61.80 -35.67 -5.31
N GLY A 472 60.52 -35.56 -5.70
CA GLY A 472 59.67 -36.69 -6.07
C GLY A 472 58.85 -36.60 -7.36
N GLN A 473 58.68 -35.41 -7.96
CA GLN A 473 57.86 -35.21 -9.18
C GLN A 473 58.52 -34.16 -10.10
N ASP A 474 58.44 -34.37 -11.42
CA ASP A 474 58.91 -33.41 -12.42
C ASP A 474 57.99 -32.18 -12.36
N ALA A 475 58.49 -31.05 -11.85
CA ALA A 475 57.77 -29.77 -11.79
C ALA A 475 58.54 -28.68 -12.54
N GLU A 476 57.84 -27.85 -13.31
CA GLU A 476 58.40 -26.74 -14.09
C GLU A 476 57.97 -25.40 -13.47
N PHE A 477 58.90 -24.46 -13.32
CA PHE A 477 58.65 -23.16 -12.69
C PHE A 477 58.76 -22.03 -13.72
N HIS A 478 57.73 -21.20 -13.80
CA HIS A 478 57.68 -20.03 -14.67
C HIS A 478 57.56 -18.76 -13.81
N TYR A 479 58.54 -17.85 -13.94
CA TYR A 479 58.54 -16.56 -13.24
C TYR A 479 58.28 -15.43 -14.24
N LEU A 480 57.16 -14.73 -14.09
CA LEU A 480 56.73 -13.66 -14.99
C LEU A 480 57.18 -12.31 -14.42
N THR A 481 57.75 -11.43 -15.25
CA THR A 481 58.38 -10.17 -14.76
C THR A 481 57.72 -8.89 -15.27
N GLY A 482 56.52 -8.99 -15.86
CA GLY A 482 55.66 -7.86 -16.23
C GLY A 482 55.27 -7.80 -17.72
N GLY A 483 53.97 -7.61 -18.01
CA GLY A 483 53.38 -7.46 -19.36
C GLY A 483 52.62 -8.70 -19.85
N PRO A 484 51.99 -8.66 -21.05
CA PRO A 484 51.31 -9.82 -21.61
C PRO A 484 52.32 -10.91 -21.99
N GLU A 485 52.27 -12.06 -21.32
CA GLU A 485 53.18 -13.19 -21.53
C GLU A 485 52.40 -14.47 -21.83
N THR A 486 52.88 -15.25 -22.82
CA THR A 486 52.31 -16.57 -23.15
C THR A 486 53.20 -17.66 -22.59
N VAL A 487 52.63 -18.52 -21.73
CA VAL A 487 53.30 -19.68 -21.15
C VAL A 487 52.77 -20.95 -21.83
N THR A 488 53.67 -21.71 -22.44
CA THR A 488 53.33 -23.02 -23.00
C THR A 488 53.56 -24.09 -21.94
N VAL A 489 52.49 -24.76 -21.51
CA VAL A 489 52.51 -25.82 -20.50
C VAL A 489 52.52 -27.21 -21.15
N THR A 490 53.15 -28.18 -20.51
CA THR A 490 53.29 -29.54 -21.06
C THR A 490 52.47 -30.55 -20.26
N ASP A 491 51.49 -31.17 -20.91
CA ASP A 491 50.61 -32.18 -20.31
C ASP A 491 51.38 -33.28 -19.54
N GLY A 492 51.05 -33.41 -18.24
CA GLY A 492 51.59 -34.42 -17.33
C GLY A 492 52.79 -33.98 -16.47
N VAL A 493 53.20 -32.72 -16.55
CA VAL A 493 54.18 -32.07 -15.66
C VAL A 493 53.42 -31.16 -14.69
N THR A 494 53.89 -31.02 -13.45
CA THR A 494 53.31 -30.05 -12.51
C THR A 494 53.88 -28.66 -12.79
N ASP A 495 53.07 -27.76 -13.31
CA ASP A 495 53.49 -26.40 -13.66
C ASP A 495 53.18 -25.42 -12.52
N ILE A 496 54.19 -24.65 -12.09
CA ILE A 496 54.07 -23.60 -11.07
C ILE A 496 54.41 -22.25 -11.70
N ILE A 497 53.40 -21.41 -11.88
CA ILE A 497 53.52 -20.10 -12.52
C ILE A 497 53.40 -19.02 -11.44
N ILE A 498 54.43 -18.18 -11.33
CA ILE A 498 54.52 -17.13 -10.31
C ILE A 498 54.69 -15.77 -10.99
N GLY A 499 53.73 -14.87 -10.77
CA GLY A 499 53.84 -13.46 -11.13
C GLY A 499 54.81 -12.73 -10.19
N THR A 500 55.75 -11.96 -10.75
CA THR A 500 56.72 -11.15 -9.98
C THR A 500 56.86 -9.76 -10.60
N GLY A 501 55.91 -8.85 -10.34
CA GLY A 501 56.05 -7.45 -10.76
C GLY A 501 54.77 -6.62 -10.70
N GLY A 502 54.85 -5.39 -10.15
CA GLY A 502 53.70 -4.51 -9.86
C GLY A 502 53.09 -3.75 -11.05
N GLN A 503 52.84 -4.41 -12.17
CA GLN A 503 51.97 -3.95 -13.27
C GLN A 503 51.11 -5.13 -13.68
N GLY A 504 49.77 -5.00 -13.65
CA GLY A 504 48.83 -6.09 -13.96
C GLY A 504 49.24 -6.92 -15.18
N ASN A 505 49.39 -8.22 -14.95
CA ASN A 505 49.89 -9.20 -15.87
C ASN A 505 48.73 -9.83 -16.65
N GLU A 506 48.87 -9.94 -17.97
CA GLU A 506 47.99 -10.74 -18.81
C GLU A 506 48.72 -12.05 -19.12
N ILE A 507 48.28 -13.15 -18.54
CA ILE A 507 48.92 -14.47 -18.65
C ILE A 507 48.09 -15.30 -19.62
N THR A 508 48.66 -15.63 -20.78
CA THR A 508 48.03 -16.57 -21.72
C THR A 508 48.67 -17.95 -21.57
N ILE A 509 47.88 -18.98 -21.28
CA ILE A 509 48.35 -20.36 -21.21
C ILE A 509 47.99 -21.09 -22.50
N ASP A 510 49.00 -21.64 -23.18
CA ASP A 510 48.87 -22.50 -24.35
C ASP A 510 49.21 -23.95 -23.94
N GLY A 511 48.16 -24.75 -23.68
CA GLY A 511 48.29 -26.14 -23.21
C GLY A 511 47.29 -26.49 -22.10
N ALA A 512 47.03 -27.79 -21.88
CA ALA A 512 46.04 -28.25 -20.89
C ALA A 512 46.63 -28.32 -19.47
N LEU A 513 45.95 -27.73 -18.50
CA LEU A 513 46.32 -27.77 -17.08
C LEU A 513 45.75 -29.01 -16.38
N GLY A 514 46.49 -29.57 -15.43
CA GLY A 514 46.14 -30.80 -14.71
C GLY A 514 46.33 -30.73 -13.19
N LEU A 515 46.11 -31.88 -12.55
CA LEU A 515 46.21 -32.06 -11.11
C LEU A 515 47.59 -31.69 -10.57
N GLY A 516 47.65 -30.61 -9.78
CA GLY A 516 48.86 -30.11 -9.14
C GLY A 516 49.36 -28.78 -9.70
N ASP A 517 48.88 -28.36 -10.87
CA ASP A 517 49.28 -27.10 -11.48
C ASP A 517 48.78 -25.93 -10.64
N THR A 518 49.66 -24.95 -10.42
CA THR A 518 49.40 -23.81 -9.54
C THR A 518 49.83 -22.51 -10.22
N ILE A 519 48.91 -21.56 -10.29
CA ILE A 519 49.16 -20.19 -10.72
C ILE A 519 49.02 -19.32 -9.48
N SER A 520 50.06 -18.57 -9.13
CA SER A 520 50.03 -17.65 -8.00
C SER A 520 50.56 -16.29 -8.40
N ASP A 521 49.85 -15.25 -8.03
CA ASP A 521 50.41 -13.90 -7.94
C ASP A 521 50.68 -13.52 -6.47
N ASP A 522 51.65 -12.64 -6.25
CA ASP A 522 52.15 -12.26 -4.92
C ASP A 522 51.72 -10.86 -4.45
N GLN A 523 51.01 -10.09 -5.27
CA GLN A 523 50.55 -8.75 -4.92
C GLN A 523 49.02 -8.63 -4.95
N THR A 524 48.47 -8.16 -3.83
CA THR A 524 47.03 -7.88 -3.73
C THR A 524 46.75 -6.52 -4.37
N GLY A 525 46.02 -6.48 -5.49
CA GLY A 525 45.41 -5.25 -6.03
C GLY A 525 45.92 -4.76 -7.39
N ASP A 526 46.72 -5.54 -8.11
CA ASP A 526 46.88 -5.44 -9.58
C ASP A 526 45.58 -5.89 -10.25
N ALA A 527 45.43 -5.62 -11.56
CA ALA A 527 44.37 -6.24 -12.35
C ALA A 527 45.01 -7.33 -13.21
N ASP A 528 45.08 -8.54 -12.67
CA ASP A 528 45.66 -9.69 -13.37
C ASP A 528 44.60 -10.46 -14.14
N GLN A 529 44.96 -10.82 -15.37
CA GLN A 529 44.09 -11.54 -16.30
C GLN A 529 44.75 -12.85 -16.73
N LEU A 530 44.10 -13.97 -16.45
CA LEU A 530 44.45 -15.28 -16.97
C LEU A 530 43.58 -15.61 -18.18
N ILE A 531 44.20 -15.96 -19.31
CA ILE A 531 43.54 -16.46 -20.52
C ILE A 531 44.03 -17.88 -20.77
N LEU A 532 43.12 -18.85 -20.80
CA LEU A 532 43.43 -20.23 -21.14
C LEU A 532 42.97 -20.52 -22.58
N ASP A 533 43.94 -20.67 -23.49
CA ASP A 533 43.73 -21.03 -24.90
C ASP A 533 44.14 -22.50 -25.12
N SER A 534 43.49 -23.41 -24.37
CA SER A 534 43.84 -24.83 -24.38
C SER A 534 42.81 -25.69 -25.14
N ALA A 535 43.33 -26.54 -26.02
CA ALA A 535 42.53 -27.55 -26.74
C ALA A 535 42.47 -28.87 -25.95
N GLY A 536 41.88 -28.88 -24.75
CA GLY A 536 41.69 -30.09 -23.93
C GLY A 536 41.10 -29.81 -22.53
N PRO A 537 40.60 -30.85 -21.82
CA PRO A 537 40.03 -30.71 -20.48
C PRO A 537 41.10 -30.24 -19.48
N ASN A 538 40.74 -29.29 -18.61
CA ASN A 538 41.62 -28.75 -17.59
C ASN A 538 41.16 -29.21 -16.20
N ASP A 539 41.75 -30.27 -15.67
CA ASP A 539 41.26 -30.96 -14.46
C ASP A 539 42.21 -30.84 -13.27
N GLY A 540 41.79 -30.08 -12.25
CA GLY A 540 42.41 -30.06 -10.93
C GLY A 540 43.57 -29.08 -10.77
N TRP A 541 43.53 -27.93 -11.45
CA TRP A 541 44.49 -26.84 -11.29
C TRP A 541 44.00 -25.77 -10.32
N ARG A 542 44.92 -24.89 -9.87
CA ARG A 542 44.63 -23.85 -8.87
C ARG A 542 45.14 -22.48 -9.31
N ALA A 543 44.39 -21.43 -8.99
CA ALA A 543 44.82 -20.05 -9.13
C ALA A 543 44.73 -19.31 -7.78
N THR A 544 45.72 -18.49 -7.45
CA THR A 544 45.70 -17.60 -6.29
C THR A 544 46.14 -16.20 -6.68
N GLY A 545 45.42 -15.16 -6.21
CA GLY A 545 45.71 -13.76 -6.55
C GLY A 545 45.41 -13.38 -8.01
N ILE A 546 44.34 -13.92 -8.62
CA ILE A 546 43.94 -13.58 -10.00
C ILE A 546 42.53 -12.99 -9.99
N GLU A 547 42.34 -11.79 -10.56
CA GLU A 547 41.05 -11.08 -10.60
C GLU A 547 40.19 -11.47 -11.79
N THR A 548 40.78 -11.78 -12.95
CA THR A 548 40.03 -12.14 -14.16
C THR A 548 40.52 -13.46 -14.76
N ILE A 549 39.62 -14.42 -14.96
CA ILE A 549 39.92 -15.70 -15.62
C ILE A 549 39.01 -15.86 -16.84
N ASN A 550 39.61 -15.96 -18.02
CA ASN A 550 38.90 -16.21 -19.27
C ASN A 550 39.22 -17.62 -19.78
N LEU A 551 38.25 -18.53 -19.63
CA LEU A 551 38.30 -19.90 -20.17
C LEU A 551 37.45 -20.05 -21.45
N SER A 552 37.08 -18.95 -22.11
CA SER A 552 36.18 -19.02 -23.27
C SER A 552 36.78 -19.74 -24.49
N ALA A 553 38.10 -19.91 -24.55
CA ALA A 553 38.76 -20.70 -25.58
C ALA A 553 39.02 -22.17 -25.16
N ALA A 554 38.93 -22.47 -23.86
CA ALA A 554 39.12 -23.82 -23.34
C ALA A 554 38.00 -24.76 -23.80
N THR A 555 38.33 -26.02 -24.06
CA THR A 555 37.36 -27.03 -24.53
C THR A 555 37.44 -28.31 -23.70
N GLY A 556 36.29 -28.84 -23.28
CA GLY A 556 36.20 -30.01 -22.40
C GLY A 556 35.94 -29.64 -20.94
N ASP A 557 35.97 -30.64 -20.06
CA ASP A 557 35.65 -30.50 -18.64
C ASP A 557 36.70 -29.62 -17.94
N ASN A 558 36.26 -28.65 -17.12
CA ASN A 558 37.14 -27.70 -16.44
C ASN A 558 36.90 -27.72 -14.93
N THR A 559 37.79 -28.37 -14.19
CA THR A 559 37.75 -28.39 -12.72
C THR A 559 38.91 -27.57 -12.14
N PHE A 560 38.62 -26.52 -11.36
CA PHE A 560 39.66 -25.68 -10.76
C PHE A 560 39.24 -25.10 -9.41
N ALA A 561 40.20 -24.60 -8.64
CA ALA A 561 39.97 -23.89 -7.37
C ALA A 561 40.68 -22.53 -7.36
N ILE A 562 40.09 -21.55 -6.68
CA ILE A 562 40.59 -20.17 -6.64
C ILE A 562 40.75 -19.69 -5.20
N GLY A 563 41.98 -19.42 -4.79
CA GLY A 563 42.24 -18.72 -3.53
C GLY A 563 42.51 -17.25 -3.81
N ASN A 564 41.47 -16.42 -3.77
CA ASN A 564 41.61 -14.96 -3.84
C ASN A 564 40.98 -14.30 -2.58
N ASP A 565 41.61 -13.26 -2.05
CA ASP A 565 41.07 -12.42 -0.97
C ASP A 565 40.19 -11.26 -1.51
N GLY A 566 40.06 -11.14 -2.83
CA GLY A 566 39.21 -10.18 -3.53
C GLY A 566 38.18 -10.79 -4.50
N ALA A 567 37.46 -9.90 -5.19
CA ALA A 567 36.45 -10.25 -6.20
C ALA A 567 37.08 -10.89 -7.44
N VAL A 568 36.51 -12.00 -7.94
CA VAL A 568 36.97 -12.70 -9.15
C VAL A 568 35.90 -12.68 -10.24
N SER A 569 36.31 -12.31 -11.46
CA SER A 569 35.51 -12.37 -12.68
C SER A 569 35.90 -13.56 -13.55
N ILE A 570 34.96 -14.46 -13.85
CA ILE A 570 35.23 -15.66 -14.68
C ILE A 570 34.33 -15.69 -15.92
N THR A 571 34.91 -15.99 -17.09
CA THR A 571 34.15 -16.26 -18.31
C THR A 571 34.38 -17.71 -18.79
N LEU A 572 33.30 -18.45 -19.01
CA LEU A 572 33.33 -19.88 -19.39
C LEU A 572 32.58 -20.10 -20.72
N SER A 573 33.17 -20.85 -21.66
CA SER A 573 32.60 -21.08 -23.00
C SER A 573 31.58 -22.21 -23.09
N ASP A 574 31.85 -23.36 -22.47
CA ASP A 574 30.97 -24.54 -22.50
C ASP A 574 31.30 -25.55 -21.39
N TYR A 575 30.26 -26.27 -20.93
CA TYR A 575 30.27 -27.40 -19.97
C TYR A 575 31.07 -27.15 -18.66
N ALA A 576 30.37 -26.65 -17.64
CA ALA A 576 30.91 -26.52 -16.29
C ALA A 576 30.91 -27.88 -15.57
N ASP A 577 31.96 -28.67 -15.78
CA ASP A 577 32.20 -29.86 -15.00
C ASP A 577 32.80 -29.48 -13.62
N ALA A 578 31.90 -29.36 -12.64
CA ALA A 578 32.11 -29.36 -11.19
C ALA A 578 33.24 -28.46 -10.61
N ILE A 579 32.90 -27.23 -10.23
CA ILE A 579 33.73 -26.43 -9.31
C ILE A 579 33.36 -26.84 -7.88
N THR A 580 34.05 -27.83 -7.33
CA THR A 580 33.71 -28.43 -6.03
C THR A 580 34.91 -28.53 -5.10
N SER A 581 34.68 -28.32 -3.80
CA SER A 581 35.66 -28.51 -2.73
C SER A 581 36.11 -29.97 -2.56
N SER A 582 35.36 -30.91 -3.15
CA SER A 582 35.56 -32.34 -2.96
C SER A 582 36.86 -32.88 -3.58
N MET A 583 37.42 -32.16 -4.55
CA MET A 583 38.68 -32.54 -5.20
C MET A 583 39.94 -32.10 -4.41
N PHE A 584 39.81 -31.16 -3.47
CA PHE A 584 40.92 -30.64 -2.67
C PHE A 584 40.62 -30.61 -1.15
N PRO A 585 40.34 -31.76 -0.52
CA PRO A 585 39.92 -31.84 0.88
C PRO A 585 40.97 -31.33 1.88
N ASP A 586 42.24 -31.26 1.49
CA ASP A 586 43.34 -30.80 2.33
C ASP A 586 43.48 -29.25 2.37
N TYR A 587 42.72 -28.53 1.54
CA TYR A 587 42.83 -27.07 1.37
C TYR A 587 41.46 -26.38 1.34
N PRO A 588 40.78 -26.26 2.50
CA PRO A 588 39.43 -25.70 2.60
C PRO A 588 39.36 -24.17 2.39
N ASP A 589 40.48 -23.46 2.52
CA ASP A 589 40.56 -21.99 2.47
C ASP A 589 40.74 -21.45 1.03
N LEU A 590 40.53 -22.29 0.02
CA LEU A 590 40.81 -22.04 -1.40
C LEU A 590 39.54 -21.64 -2.19
N PHE A 591 38.61 -20.97 -1.51
CA PHE A 591 37.45 -20.34 -2.12
C PHE A 591 37.54 -18.83 -1.90
N SER A 592 37.21 -18.08 -2.95
CA SER A 592 37.11 -16.63 -2.88
C SER A 592 36.23 -16.21 -1.70
N THR A 593 36.67 -15.18 -1.00
CA THR A 593 35.93 -14.54 0.10
C THR A 593 35.31 -13.20 -0.31
N GLY A 594 35.58 -12.75 -1.54
CA GLY A 594 35.04 -11.52 -2.10
C GLY A 594 33.85 -11.77 -3.04
N ASP A 595 33.19 -10.69 -3.47
CA ASP A 595 32.04 -10.72 -4.36
C ASP A 595 32.43 -11.15 -5.78
N ASN A 596 32.04 -12.35 -6.23
CA ASN A 596 32.48 -12.91 -7.51
C ASN A 596 31.44 -12.70 -8.62
N THR A 597 31.89 -12.56 -9.86
CA THR A 597 31.01 -12.45 -11.04
C THR A 597 31.38 -13.46 -12.10
N TRP A 598 30.49 -14.40 -12.40
CA TRP A 598 30.72 -15.43 -13.41
C TRP A 598 29.79 -15.25 -14.59
N THR A 599 30.35 -15.22 -15.80
CA THR A 599 29.60 -15.19 -17.04
C THR A 599 29.77 -16.51 -17.79
N LEU A 600 28.67 -17.23 -17.99
CA LEU A 600 28.62 -18.44 -18.78
C LEU A 600 28.09 -18.15 -20.18
N THR A 601 28.90 -18.37 -21.22
CA THR A 601 28.42 -18.28 -22.61
C THR A 601 27.91 -19.61 -23.16
N GLY A 602 28.01 -20.70 -22.38
CA GLY A 602 27.47 -22.02 -22.68
C GLY A 602 26.19 -22.36 -21.89
N SER A 603 25.68 -23.58 -22.04
CA SER A 603 24.52 -24.09 -21.29
C SER A 603 24.96 -24.93 -20.08
N LEU A 604 24.24 -24.81 -18.95
CA LEU A 604 24.41 -25.65 -17.74
C LEU A 604 23.64 -26.98 -17.90
N SER A 605 23.81 -27.67 -19.02
CA SER A 605 23.04 -28.88 -19.31
C SER A 605 23.95 -29.96 -19.87
N HIS A 606 24.80 -30.55 -19.02
CA HIS A 606 25.63 -31.68 -19.45
C HIS A 606 24.87 -33.02 -19.45
N GLY A 607 24.08 -33.27 -20.50
CA GLY A 607 23.54 -34.61 -20.79
C GLY A 607 22.92 -35.34 -19.58
N SER A 608 23.45 -36.51 -19.20
CA SER A 608 22.96 -37.30 -18.05
C SER A 608 23.63 -36.98 -16.69
N GLY A 609 24.49 -35.96 -16.64
CA GLY A 609 25.19 -35.49 -15.43
C GLY A 609 24.51 -34.28 -14.78
N THR A 610 25.04 -33.85 -13.64
CA THR A 610 24.59 -32.65 -12.90
C THR A 610 25.75 -31.68 -12.76
N ASP A 611 25.61 -30.47 -13.30
CA ASP A 611 26.61 -29.41 -13.18
C ASP A 611 26.54 -28.81 -11.77
N SER A 612 27.69 -28.54 -11.15
CA SER A 612 27.79 -28.00 -9.78
C SER A 612 28.63 -26.74 -9.77
N ILE A 613 28.07 -25.65 -9.28
CA ILE A 613 28.70 -24.35 -9.13
C ILE A 613 28.75 -23.99 -7.65
N ASN A 614 29.95 -23.65 -7.16
CA ASN A 614 30.16 -23.10 -5.83
C ASN A 614 31.04 -21.84 -5.92
N MET A 615 30.46 -20.66 -5.70
CA MET A 615 31.22 -19.39 -5.85
C MET A 615 31.88 -18.92 -4.55
N GLY A 616 31.55 -19.52 -3.40
CA GLY A 616 32.28 -19.33 -2.15
C GLY A 616 31.53 -18.53 -1.10
N GLN A 617 32.21 -17.59 -0.46
CA GLN A 617 31.61 -16.59 0.44
C GLN A 617 31.66 -15.24 -0.26
N GLY A 618 30.68 -14.37 -0.01
CA GLY A 618 30.58 -13.07 -0.68
C GLY A 618 29.15 -12.83 -1.16
N THR A 619 28.94 -11.75 -1.90
CA THR A 619 27.73 -11.50 -2.69
C THR A 619 28.01 -11.83 -4.14
N ASP A 620 27.67 -13.05 -4.55
CA ASP A 620 28.08 -13.63 -5.82
C ASP A 620 27.01 -13.48 -6.92
N THR A 621 27.45 -13.21 -8.15
CA THR A 621 26.60 -13.03 -9.34
C THR A 621 26.95 -14.03 -10.45
N LEU A 622 25.96 -14.80 -10.91
CA LEU A 622 26.06 -15.74 -12.03
C LEU A 622 25.20 -15.27 -13.23
N THR A 623 25.84 -14.85 -14.30
CA THR A 623 25.21 -14.48 -15.57
C THR A 623 25.24 -15.64 -16.56
N LEU A 624 24.07 -16.10 -17.01
CA LEU A 624 23.91 -17.08 -18.08
C LEU A 624 23.69 -16.33 -19.39
N ALA A 625 24.74 -16.09 -20.15
CA ALA A 625 24.74 -15.24 -21.35
C ALA A 625 24.12 -15.90 -22.61
N THR A 626 23.73 -17.18 -22.53
CA THR A 626 23.10 -17.92 -23.63
C THR A 626 21.70 -18.38 -23.27
N ALA A 627 20.75 -18.18 -24.20
CA ALA A 627 19.37 -18.64 -24.05
C ALA A 627 19.25 -20.17 -24.17
N GLY A 628 18.43 -20.81 -23.33
CA GLY A 628 18.17 -22.25 -23.41
C GLY A 628 17.79 -22.89 -22.08
N THR A 629 17.98 -24.21 -22.00
CA THR A 629 17.76 -24.98 -20.76
C THR A 629 19.05 -25.08 -19.96
N HIS A 630 18.94 -24.85 -18.65
CA HIS A 630 20.03 -24.83 -17.68
C HIS A 630 19.58 -25.64 -16.45
N SER A 631 20.46 -26.45 -15.88
CA SER A 631 20.20 -27.28 -14.73
C SER A 631 21.49 -27.39 -13.90
N ALA A 632 21.49 -26.83 -12.69
CA ALA A 632 22.68 -26.84 -11.86
C ALA A 632 22.36 -27.02 -10.38
N ILE A 633 23.34 -27.56 -9.67
CA ILE A 633 23.49 -27.50 -8.22
C ILE A 633 24.25 -26.22 -7.91
N LEU A 634 23.64 -25.31 -7.16
CA LEU A 634 24.23 -24.02 -6.80
C LEU A 634 24.53 -23.96 -5.30
N SER A 635 25.65 -23.32 -4.97
CA SER A 635 26.10 -23.04 -3.59
C SER A 635 26.85 -21.71 -3.56
N GLY A 636 26.57 -20.86 -2.57
CA GLY A 636 27.16 -19.51 -2.49
C GLY A 636 26.90 -18.70 -3.74
N VAL A 637 25.65 -18.57 -4.17
CA VAL A 637 25.25 -17.73 -5.31
C VAL A 637 24.05 -16.92 -4.86
N GLU A 638 24.17 -15.60 -4.87
CA GLU A 638 23.14 -14.67 -4.38
C GLU A 638 22.34 -14.07 -5.53
N THR A 639 22.94 -13.90 -6.72
CA THR A 639 22.28 -13.30 -7.89
C THR A 639 22.47 -14.16 -9.14
N ILE A 640 21.40 -14.39 -9.90
CA ILE A 640 21.43 -15.00 -11.24
C ILE A 640 20.80 -14.07 -12.26
N GLU A 641 21.46 -13.90 -13.40
CA GLU A 641 20.94 -13.15 -14.55
C GLU A 641 20.82 -14.07 -15.78
N LEU A 642 19.63 -14.15 -16.38
CA LEU A 642 19.38 -14.96 -17.57
C LEU A 642 19.57 -14.13 -18.86
N ALA A 643 19.95 -14.82 -19.95
CA ALA A 643 20.11 -14.21 -21.26
C ALA A 643 18.80 -13.65 -21.82
N ASN A 644 18.92 -12.80 -22.84
CA ASN A 644 17.79 -12.50 -23.72
C ASN A 644 17.42 -13.74 -24.56
N GLY A 645 16.16 -14.14 -24.50
CA GLY A 645 15.62 -15.33 -25.14
C GLY A 645 14.66 -16.05 -24.19
N GLY A 646 14.15 -17.22 -24.58
CA GLY A 646 13.41 -18.07 -23.63
C GLY A 646 14.37 -18.97 -22.87
N ASN A 647 14.42 -18.83 -21.55
CA ASN A 647 15.27 -19.62 -20.67
C ASN A 647 14.47 -20.59 -19.79
N MET A 648 15.07 -21.73 -19.46
CA MET A 648 14.54 -22.67 -18.48
C MET A 648 15.64 -23.02 -17.49
N LEU A 649 15.55 -22.55 -16.25
CA LEU A 649 16.51 -22.82 -15.19
C LEU A 649 15.91 -23.81 -14.19
N THR A 650 16.60 -24.93 -13.95
CA THR A 650 16.25 -25.91 -12.91
C THR A 650 17.29 -25.85 -11.80
N LEU A 651 16.85 -25.53 -10.59
CA LEU A 651 17.67 -25.56 -9.39
C LEU A 651 17.51 -26.93 -8.72
N LEU A 652 18.64 -27.60 -8.47
CA LEU A 652 18.67 -28.96 -7.92
C LEU A 652 19.00 -29.01 -6.42
N THR A 653 19.19 -27.86 -5.79
CA THR A 653 19.48 -27.70 -4.37
C THR A 653 18.62 -26.59 -3.76
N PRO A 654 18.40 -26.62 -2.43
CA PRO A 654 17.60 -25.61 -1.77
C PRO A 654 18.32 -24.27 -1.83
N VAL A 655 17.59 -23.23 -2.21
CA VAL A 655 18.09 -21.86 -2.27
C VAL A 655 17.38 -20.97 -1.26
N ILE A 656 18.16 -20.12 -0.57
CA ILE A 656 17.67 -19.17 0.43
C ILE A 656 18.31 -17.81 0.13
N GLY A 657 17.49 -16.81 -0.18
CA GLY A 657 17.96 -15.45 -0.43
C GLY A 657 18.46 -15.19 -1.86
N LEU A 658 18.30 -16.16 -2.77
CA LEU A 658 18.69 -16.02 -4.18
C LEU A 658 17.80 -15.00 -4.90
N SER A 659 18.40 -14.12 -5.70
CA SER A 659 17.72 -13.23 -6.64
C SER A 659 17.89 -13.74 -8.07
N VAL A 660 16.80 -14.00 -8.80
CA VAL A 660 16.84 -14.46 -10.19
C VAL A 660 16.18 -13.43 -11.10
N THR A 661 16.94 -12.91 -12.07
CA THR A 661 16.48 -11.93 -13.06
C THR A 661 16.41 -12.57 -14.45
N GLY A 662 15.22 -12.62 -15.03
CA GLY A 662 14.96 -13.06 -16.40
C GLY A 662 15.34 -12.02 -17.45
N GLY A 663 15.42 -12.47 -18.69
CA GLY A 663 15.71 -11.65 -19.86
C GLY A 663 14.46 -11.33 -20.66
N THR A 664 14.61 -10.94 -21.93
CA THR A 664 13.46 -10.83 -22.84
C THR A 664 13.05 -12.21 -23.33
N GLY A 665 11.83 -12.67 -23.10
CA GLY A 665 11.38 -13.94 -23.66
C GLY A 665 10.30 -14.60 -22.83
N THR A 666 10.33 -15.93 -22.74
CA THR A 666 9.50 -16.68 -21.80
C THR A 666 10.42 -17.50 -20.92
N ASP A 667 10.56 -17.08 -19.68
CA ASP A 667 11.49 -17.65 -18.72
C ASP A 667 10.76 -18.54 -17.71
N VAL A 668 11.34 -19.71 -17.48
CA VAL A 668 10.80 -20.75 -16.60
C VAL A 668 11.83 -21.09 -15.52
N LEU A 669 11.45 -20.91 -14.27
CA LEU A 669 12.22 -21.34 -13.10
C LEU A 669 11.56 -22.59 -12.49
N MET A 670 12.35 -23.64 -12.30
CA MET A 670 11.95 -24.86 -11.62
C MET A 670 12.79 -25.07 -10.37
N LEU A 671 12.13 -25.32 -9.24
CA LEU A 671 12.76 -25.50 -7.93
C LEU A 671 12.82 -26.99 -7.55
N ASP A 672 13.65 -27.29 -6.54
CA ASP A 672 13.81 -28.65 -6.03
C ASP A 672 12.64 -29.05 -5.08
N ASP A 673 12.70 -30.28 -4.55
CA ASP A 673 11.69 -30.82 -3.63
C ASP A 673 11.88 -30.40 -2.16
N ILE A 674 12.82 -29.49 -1.88
CA ILE A 674 13.10 -28.93 -0.55
C ILE A 674 12.55 -27.50 -0.53
N GLY A 675 12.27 -26.91 0.64
CA GLY A 675 11.68 -25.57 0.68
C GLY A 675 12.66 -24.49 0.23
N ASN A 676 12.24 -23.64 -0.71
CA ASN A 676 13.04 -22.57 -1.29
C ASN A 676 12.54 -21.18 -0.88
N THR A 677 13.44 -20.20 -0.78
CA THR A 677 13.09 -18.79 -0.59
C THR A 677 13.91 -17.92 -1.53
N LEU A 678 13.26 -17.24 -2.47
CA LEU A 678 13.93 -16.45 -3.50
C LEU A 678 13.15 -15.22 -3.95
N THR A 679 13.86 -14.28 -4.57
CA THR A 679 13.29 -13.11 -5.25
C THR A 679 13.39 -13.33 -6.77
N VAL A 680 12.32 -13.02 -7.50
CA VAL A 680 12.30 -13.11 -8.97
C VAL A 680 11.99 -11.76 -9.61
N SER A 681 12.71 -11.46 -10.69
CA SER A 681 12.44 -10.35 -11.60
C SER A 681 12.37 -10.89 -13.02
N SER A 682 11.43 -10.41 -13.82
CA SER A 682 11.22 -10.80 -15.22
C SER A 682 11.14 -12.31 -15.49
N ILE A 683 10.66 -13.12 -14.54
CA ILE A 683 10.41 -14.56 -14.73
C ILE A 683 8.91 -14.81 -14.94
N GLU A 684 8.52 -15.35 -16.10
CA GLU A 684 7.11 -15.57 -16.42
C GLU A 684 6.51 -16.81 -15.74
N THR A 685 7.29 -17.86 -15.49
CA THR A 685 6.79 -19.11 -14.90
C THR A 685 7.69 -19.58 -13.77
N VAL A 686 7.10 -19.82 -12.59
CA VAL A 686 7.80 -20.44 -11.45
C VAL A 686 7.07 -21.73 -11.08
N THR A 687 7.80 -22.83 -11.04
CA THR A 687 7.27 -24.14 -10.61
C THR A 687 8.05 -24.60 -9.39
N GLY A 688 7.39 -24.65 -8.24
CA GLY A 688 7.95 -25.22 -7.02
C GLY A 688 7.88 -26.74 -6.96
N GLY A 689 8.49 -27.31 -5.92
CA GLY A 689 8.54 -28.74 -5.68
C GLY A 689 7.56 -29.19 -4.60
N ASN A 690 7.90 -30.25 -3.87
CA ASN A 690 7.14 -30.68 -2.69
C ASN A 690 7.50 -29.91 -1.41
N GLY A 691 8.54 -29.08 -1.45
CA GLY A 691 8.97 -28.23 -0.35
C GLY A 691 7.99 -27.10 -0.05
N THR A 692 8.30 -26.28 0.96
CA THR A 692 7.58 -25.00 1.15
C THR A 692 8.34 -23.93 0.40
N ASP A 693 7.78 -23.47 -0.71
CA ASP A 693 8.40 -22.50 -1.61
C ASP A 693 7.83 -21.10 -1.37
N SER A 694 8.72 -20.13 -1.15
CA SER A 694 8.41 -18.72 -0.88
C SER A 694 9.06 -17.81 -1.91
N ILE A 695 8.23 -17.17 -2.74
CA ILE A 695 8.66 -16.33 -3.85
C ILE A 695 8.31 -14.87 -3.56
N THR A 696 9.30 -13.99 -3.68
CA THR A 696 9.10 -12.53 -3.65
C THR A 696 9.28 -11.97 -5.05
N LEU A 697 8.38 -11.10 -5.50
CA LEU A 697 8.50 -10.40 -6.78
C LEU A 697 9.34 -9.13 -6.56
N ALA A 698 10.28 -8.87 -7.47
CA ALA A 698 11.09 -7.66 -7.45
C ALA A 698 10.24 -6.39 -7.71
N ALA A 699 10.82 -5.22 -7.46
CA ALA A 699 10.18 -3.96 -7.82
C ALA A 699 10.12 -3.76 -9.34
N GLY A 700 9.05 -3.14 -9.84
CA GLY A 700 8.87 -2.85 -11.27
C GLY A 700 7.54 -3.32 -11.87
N GLY A 701 6.75 -4.09 -11.12
CA GLY A 701 5.50 -4.68 -11.60
C GLY A 701 5.76 -5.93 -12.44
N GLN A 702 5.67 -7.08 -11.80
CA GLN A 702 6.02 -8.38 -12.38
C GLN A 702 4.78 -9.12 -12.88
N THR A 703 4.94 -9.92 -13.95
CA THR A 703 3.90 -10.86 -14.40
C THR A 703 4.42 -12.27 -14.27
N VAL A 704 3.75 -13.10 -13.46
CA VAL A 704 4.19 -14.48 -13.16
C VAL A 704 3.03 -15.47 -13.25
N SER A 705 3.31 -16.72 -13.58
CA SER A 705 2.44 -17.88 -13.40
C SER A 705 3.12 -18.84 -12.44
N ILE A 706 2.43 -19.24 -11.37
CA ILE A 706 2.99 -20.16 -10.37
C ILE A 706 2.31 -21.53 -10.42
N SER A 707 3.06 -22.56 -10.04
CA SER A 707 2.55 -23.90 -9.74
C SER A 707 3.33 -24.49 -8.57
N ASN A 708 2.65 -25.13 -7.62
CA ASN A 708 3.26 -25.69 -6.39
C ASN A 708 4.11 -24.67 -5.62
N VAL A 709 3.59 -23.47 -5.38
CA VAL A 709 4.26 -22.44 -4.57
C VAL A 709 3.34 -22.10 -3.41
N GLU A 710 3.87 -22.09 -2.18
CA GLU A 710 3.07 -21.89 -0.95
C GLU A 710 2.95 -20.42 -0.55
N VAL A 711 3.98 -19.60 -0.82
CA VAL A 711 3.99 -18.17 -0.47
C VAL A 711 4.39 -17.34 -1.69
N LEU A 712 3.55 -16.39 -2.07
CA LEU A 712 3.84 -15.39 -3.09
C LEU A 712 3.67 -13.98 -2.48
N THR A 713 4.74 -13.20 -2.52
CA THR A 713 4.75 -11.81 -2.05
C THR A 713 5.08 -10.89 -3.21
N GLY A 714 4.22 -9.93 -3.52
CA GLY A 714 4.48 -8.89 -4.51
C GLY A 714 5.44 -7.83 -4.00
N GLY A 715 6.09 -7.15 -4.93
CA GLY A 715 7.02 -6.07 -4.71
C GLY A 715 6.35 -4.71 -4.85
N ALA A 716 7.16 -3.67 -5.08
CA ALA A 716 6.62 -2.36 -5.46
C ALA A 716 6.30 -2.36 -6.96
N GLY A 717 5.06 -2.01 -7.34
CA GLY A 717 4.63 -1.99 -8.73
C GLY A 717 3.21 -2.50 -8.87
N THR A 718 2.79 -2.82 -10.09
CA THR A 718 1.54 -3.56 -10.33
C THR A 718 1.92 -4.99 -10.67
N ASP A 719 1.83 -5.87 -9.69
CA ASP A 719 2.14 -7.28 -9.84
C ASP A 719 0.92 -8.07 -10.33
N LYS A 720 1.20 -9.05 -11.18
CA LYS A 720 0.19 -9.79 -11.92
C LYS A 720 0.45 -11.29 -11.85
N LEU A 721 -0.49 -12.02 -11.26
CA LEU A 721 -0.52 -13.47 -11.30
C LEU A 721 -1.44 -13.95 -12.43
N THR A 722 -0.89 -14.76 -13.33
CA THR A 722 -1.59 -15.29 -14.50
C THR A 722 -1.76 -16.80 -14.44
N THR A 723 -2.83 -17.31 -15.06
CA THR A 723 -2.98 -18.74 -15.32
C THR A 723 -3.53 -19.00 -16.72
N SER A 724 -3.08 -20.08 -17.33
CA SER A 724 -3.71 -20.64 -18.53
C SER A 724 -4.74 -21.72 -18.21
N ALA A 725 -4.88 -22.13 -16.95
CA ALA A 725 -5.84 -23.14 -16.51
C ALA A 725 -7.27 -22.58 -16.44
N THR A 726 -8.27 -23.46 -16.38
CA THR A 726 -9.67 -23.04 -16.16
C THR A 726 -9.91 -22.59 -14.71
N THR A 727 -9.05 -23.03 -13.79
CA THR A 727 -9.13 -22.69 -12.38
C THR A 727 -7.78 -22.19 -11.90
N LEU A 728 -7.75 -21.01 -11.29
CA LEU A 728 -6.65 -20.57 -10.42
C LEU A 728 -7.04 -20.91 -8.99
N ASP A 729 -6.37 -21.89 -8.39
CA ASP A 729 -6.66 -22.32 -7.02
C ASP A 729 -5.54 -21.86 -6.09
N LEU A 730 -5.85 -20.87 -5.25
CA LEU A 730 -4.95 -20.31 -4.25
C LEU A 730 -5.34 -20.74 -2.83
N SER A 731 -6.20 -21.76 -2.69
CA SER A 731 -6.67 -22.20 -1.36
C SER A 731 -5.56 -22.70 -0.43
N SER A 732 -4.41 -23.12 -0.97
CA SER A 732 -3.22 -23.52 -0.22
C SER A 732 -2.06 -22.54 -0.34
N VAL A 733 -2.27 -21.39 -0.99
CA VAL A 733 -1.23 -20.40 -1.28
C VAL A 733 -1.52 -19.14 -0.47
N THR A 734 -0.49 -18.58 0.17
CA THR A 734 -0.60 -17.25 0.80
C THR A 734 -0.12 -16.22 -0.22
N VAL A 735 -1.03 -15.38 -0.73
CA VAL A 735 -0.68 -14.30 -1.65
C VAL A 735 -0.83 -12.95 -0.95
N THR A 736 0.23 -12.13 -1.01
CA THR A 736 0.20 -10.76 -0.48
C THR A 736 0.85 -9.79 -1.46
N GLY A 737 0.31 -8.58 -1.58
CA GLY A 737 0.89 -7.53 -2.44
C GLY A 737 0.82 -7.80 -3.95
N VAL A 738 -0.11 -8.66 -4.40
CA VAL A 738 -0.35 -8.88 -5.85
C VAL A 738 -1.63 -8.19 -6.26
N GLU A 739 -1.55 -7.24 -7.20
CA GLU A 739 -2.67 -6.35 -7.54
C GLU A 739 -3.60 -6.93 -8.63
N THR A 740 -3.12 -7.84 -9.48
CA THR A 740 -3.87 -8.35 -10.63
C THR A 740 -3.89 -9.87 -10.70
N PHE A 741 -5.07 -10.49 -10.74
CA PHE A 741 -5.22 -11.89 -11.15
C PHE A 741 -5.88 -12.00 -12.52
N GLU A 742 -5.25 -12.77 -13.42
CA GLU A 742 -5.76 -12.98 -14.78
C GLU A 742 -5.77 -14.46 -15.16
N SER A 743 -6.85 -14.88 -15.82
CA SER A 743 -6.88 -16.12 -16.58
C SER A 743 -6.85 -15.82 -18.09
N THR A 744 -5.89 -16.38 -18.83
CA THR A 744 -5.71 -16.11 -20.26
C THR A 744 -6.29 -17.19 -21.19
N GLY A 745 -6.55 -18.40 -20.69
CA GLY A 745 -6.74 -19.59 -21.56
C GLY A 745 -8.16 -20.13 -21.75
N ASN A 746 -9.12 -19.93 -20.84
CA ASN A 746 -10.36 -20.72 -20.81
C ASN A 746 -11.63 -19.93 -20.48
N THR A 747 -12.67 -20.03 -21.33
CA THR A 747 -13.97 -19.40 -21.08
C THR A 747 -14.58 -19.85 -19.74
N GLY A 748 -15.04 -18.91 -18.91
CA GLY A 748 -15.66 -19.22 -17.61
C GLY A 748 -14.65 -19.60 -16.52
N ALA A 749 -13.49 -18.94 -16.48
CA ALA A 749 -12.45 -19.21 -15.50
C ALA A 749 -12.95 -19.05 -14.05
N THR A 750 -12.44 -19.89 -13.15
CA THR A 750 -12.77 -19.85 -11.72
C THR A 750 -11.54 -19.45 -10.90
N PHE A 751 -11.66 -18.40 -10.10
CA PHE A 751 -10.66 -18.01 -9.10
C PHE A 751 -11.09 -18.56 -7.74
N ILE A 752 -10.26 -19.35 -7.09
CA ILE A 752 -10.49 -19.86 -5.73
C ILE A 752 -9.51 -19.16 -4.80
N LEU A 753 -10.01 -18.26 -3.96
CA LEU A 753 -9.22 -17.39 -3.08
C LEU A 753 -9.59 -17.63 -1.61
N SER A 754 -8.71 -17.20 -0.71
CA SER A 754 -9.01 -16.93 0.70
C SER A 754 -9.32 -15.44 0.92
N ALA A 755 -9.86 -15.05 2.07
CA ALA A 755 -10.06 -13.63 2.39
C ALA A 755 -8.73 -12.84 2.50
N GLY A 756 -7.62 -13.50 2.80
CA GLY A 756 -6.29 -12.86 2.87
C GLY A 756 -5.79 -12.40 1.50
N ASP A 757 -6.10 -13.15 0.45
CA ASP A 757 -5.64 -12.87 -0.92
C ASP A 757 -6.31 -11.63 -1.53
N LEU A 758 -7.33 -11.07 -0.88
CA LEU A 758 -7.97 -9.81 -1.30
C LEU A 758 -7.18 -8.57 -0.88
N THR A 759 -6.22 -8.71 0.03
CA THR A 759 -5.47 -7.56 0.55
C THR A 759 -4.52 -7.02 -0.53
N GLY A 760 -4.81 -5.82 -1.03
CA GLY A 760 -4.05 -5.18 -2.11
C GLY A 760 -4.50 -5.55 -3.53
N LEU A 761 -5.42 -6.51 -3.69
CA LEU A 761 -5.95 -6.89 -5.00
C LEU A 761 -6.83 -5.77 -5.58
N THR A 762 -6.53 -5.32 -6.80
CA THR A 762 -7.27 -4.24 -7.48
C THR A 762 -7.96 -4.70 -8.77
N THR A 763 -7.47 -5.79 -9.39
CA THR A 763 -7.92 -6.19 -10.73
C THR A 763 -8.14 -7.71 -10.84
N LEU A 764 -9.32 -8.10 -11.33
CA LEU A 764 -9.68 -9.48 -11.68
C LEU A 764 -10.09 -9.58 -13.15
N ILE A 765 -9.40 -10.43 -13.91
CA ILE A 765 -9.62 -10.59 -15.35
C ILE A 765 -9.91 -12.05 -15.68
N SER A 766 -11.14 -12.34 -16.09
CA SER A 766 -11.46 -13.60 -16.77
C SER A 766 -11.62 -13.38 -18.27
N PRO A 767 -11.38 -14.42 -19.08
CA PRO A 767 -11.73 -14.38 -20.49
C PRO A 767 -13.26 -14.44 -20.64
N SER A 768 -13.77 -14.30 -21.87
CA SER A 768 -15.21 -14.27 -22.16
C SER A 768 -15.95 -15.50 -21.62
N GLY A 769 -17.21 -15.34 -21.18
CA GLY A 769 -18.08 -16.46 -20.79
C GLY A 769 -18.52 -16.49 -19.33
N GLY A 770 -18.30 -15.43 -18.55
CA GLY A 770 -18.79 -15.32 -17.17
C GLY A 770 -17.94 -16.11 -16.18
N GLY A 771 -16.77 -15.57 -15.83
CA GLY A 771 -15.91 -16.14 -14.80
C GLY A 771 -16.55 -16.09 -13.42
N SER A 772 -16.04 -16.93 -12.51
CA SER A 772 -16.52 -17.02 -11.13
C SER A 772 -15.39 -16.78 -10.15
N LEU A 773 -15.67 -16.00 -9.11
CA LEU A 773 -14.85 -15.92 -7.91
C LEU A 773 -15.46 -16.82 -6.83
N ARG A 774 -14.64 -17.62 -6.17
CA ARG A 774 -15.05 -18.56 -5.12
C ARG A 774 -14.11 -18.42 -3.93
N PHE A 775 -14.68 -18.38 -2.73
CA PHE A 775 -13.91 -18.30 -1.50
C PHE A 775 -13.84 -19.66 -0.82
N SER A 776 -12.63 -20.09 -0.50
CA SER A 776 -12.32 -21.40 0.12
C SER A 776 -12.43 -21.36 1.65
N ASP A 777 -12.43 -20.17 2.27
CA ASP A 777 -12.39 -19.96 3.71
C ASP A 777 -13.78 -20.02 4.36
N GLY A 778 -14.23 -21.22 4.71
CA GLY A 778 -15.56 -21.42 5.31
C GLY A 778 -15.76 -20.89 6.75
N SER A 779 -14.79 -20.14 7.30
CA SER A 779 -14.79 -19.58 8.66
C SER A 779 -15.02 -18.07 8.72
N SER A 780 -14.82 -17.34 7.63
CA SER A 780 -14.90 -15.88 7.62
C SER A 780 -16.37 -15.44 7.58
N ALA A 781 -16.87 -14.79 8.64
CA ALA A 781 -18.26 -14.32 8.68
C ALA A 781 -18.50 -13.08 7.80
N SER A 782 -17.44 -12.31 7.54
CA SER A 782 -17.46 -11.13 6.66
C SER A 782 -16.37 -11.25 5.61
N LEU A 783 -16.70 -10.83 4.40
CA LEU A 783 -15.81 -10.79 3.25
C LEU A 783 -15.93 -9.42 2.61
N SER A 784 -14.82 -8.68 2.58
CA SER A 784 -14.80 -7.38 1.94
C SER A 784 -14.25 -7.51 0.53
N LEU A 785 -15.08 -7.19 -0.47
CA LEU A 785 -14.69 -7.11 -1.87
C LEU A 785 -14.34 -5.67 -2.28
N THR A 786 -14.35 -4.75 -1.32
CA THR A 786 -14.07 -3.33 -1.57
C THR A 786 -12.58 -3.16 -1.90
N GLY A 787 -12.28 -2.41 -2.95
CA GLY A 787 -10.90 -2.16 -3.40
C GLY A 787 -10.51 -2.88 -4.69
N ILE A 788 -11.36 -3.80 -5.18
CA ILE A 788 -11.20 -4.34 -6.54
C ILE A 788 -11.90 -3.40 -7.53
N ASP A 789 -11.12 -2.51 -8.12
CA ASP A 789 -11.60 -1.47 -9.05
C ASP A 789 -11.96 -2.03 -10.43
N THR A 790 -11.27 -3.07 -10.90
CA THR A 790 -11.43 -3.59 -12.28
C THR A 790 -11.88 -5.05 -12.28
N TRP A 791 -13.11 -5.28 -12.76
CA TRP A 791 -13.69 -6.61 -12.96
C TRP A 791 -13.94 -6.84 -14.45
N THR A 792 -13.22 -7.78 -15.07
CA THR A 792 -13.41 -8.12 -16.48
C THR A 792 -13.99 -9.52 -16.62
N ASN A 793 -15.22 -9.61 -17.17
CA ASN A 793 -15.98 -10.85 -17.42
C ASN A 793 -16.25 -11.76 -16.21
N VAL A 794 -16.00 -11.32 -14.97
CA VAL A 794 -16.35 -12.07 -13.75
C VAL A 794 -17.79 -11.73 -13.36
N SER A 795 -18.70 -12.71 -13.45
CA SER A 795 -20.14 -12.48 -13.30
C SER A 795 -20.73 -13.06 -12.02
N SER A 796 -20.03 -13.95 -11.31
CA SER A 796 -20.53 -14.55 -10.08
C SER A 796 -19.49 -14.64 -8.96
N VAL A 797 -19.93 -14.41 -7.73
CA VAL A 797 -19.15 -14.57 -6.50
C VAL A 797 -19.82 -15.60 -5.60
N THR A 798 -19.05 -16.58 -5.11
CA THR A 798 -19.55 -17.64 -4.21
C THR A 798 -18.71 -17.73 -2.95
N HIS A 799 -19.37 -17.75 -1.79
CA HIS A 799 -18.72 -18.01 -0.50
C HIS A 799 -19.20 -19.32 0.12
N LEU A 800 -18.26 -20.22 0.36
CA LEU A 800 -18.50 -21.56 0.91
C LEU A 800 -18.46 -21.52 2.45
N ASN A 801 -19.43 -20.87 3.09
CA ASN A 801 -19.53 -20.81 4.56
C ASN A 801 -20.05 -22.11 5.19
N THR A 802 -19.53 -22.44 6.37
CA THR A 802 -19.85 -23.70 7.06
C THR A 802 -20.70 -23.54 8.32
N SER A 803 -20.83 -22.33 8.88
CA SER A 803 -21.53 -22.16 10.17
C SER A 803 -22.28 -20.83 10.40
N THR A 804 -21.92 -19.73 9.73
CA THR A 804 -22.52 -18.40 9.94
C THR A 804 -23.01 -17.77 8.65
N ALA A 805 -24.05 -16.93 8.74
CA ALA A 805 -24.53 -16.12 7.63
C ALA A 805 -23.40 -15.20 7.12
N ALA A 806 -23.22 -15.14 5.79
CA ALA A 806 -22.17 -14.35 5.16
C ALA A 806 -22.53 -12.86 5.17
N THR A 807 -21.57 -11.98 5.46
CA THR A 807 -21.66 -10.56 5.13
C THR A 807 -20.69 -10.23 4.00
N PHE A 808 -21.19 -9.66 2.90
CA PHE A 808 -20.34 -9.17 1.81
C PHE A 808 -20.29 -7.66 1.84
N GLU A 809 -19.10 -7.07 1.95
CA GLU A 809 -18.90 -5.64 1.78
C GLU A 809 -18.59 -5.34 0.32
N LEU A 810 -19.38 -4.46 -0.30
CA LEU A 810 -19.40 -4.18 -1.72
C LEU A 810 -19.19 -2.68 -1.98
N ASP A 811 -18.63 -2.36 -3.14
CA ASP A 811 -18.61 -1.02 -3.71
C ASP A 811 -19.35 -0.99 -5.07
N ALA A 812 -19.41 0.19 -5.68
CA ALA A 812 -20.04 0.42 -6.97
C ALA A 812 -19.41 -0.39 -8.11
N ALA A 813 -18.10 -0.69 -8.06
CA ALA A 813 -17.42 -1.47 -9.09
C ALA A 813 -17.90 -2.94 -9.05
N VAL A 814 -17.99 -3.51 -7.84
CA VAL A 814 -18.50 -4.87 -7.64
C VAL A 814 -19.96 -4.99 -8.09
N LEU A 815 -20.81 -4.03 -7.73
CA LEU A 815 -22.24 -4.01 -8.10
C LEU A 815 -22.47 -3.83 -9.61
N ALA A 816 -21.54 -3.16 -10.31
CA ALA A 816 -21.62 -2.99 -11.75
C ALA A 816 -21.23 -4.28 -12.52
N ALA A 817 -20.28 -5.05 -11.99
CA ALA A 817 -19.71 -6.20 -12.68
C ALA A 817 -20.38 -7.53 -12.32
N VAL A 818 -20.74 -7.73 -11.06
CA VAL A 818 -21.23 -9.01 -10.54
C VAL A 818 -22.75 -9.08 -10.63
N SER A 819 -23.24 -10.12 -11.28
CA SER A 819 -24.69 -10.36 -11.46
C SER A 819 -25.22 -11.46 -10.55
N LYS A 820 -24.37 -12.16 -9.79
CA LYS A 820 -24.78 -13.28 -8.93
C LYS A 820 -23.92 -13.42 -7.69
N PHE A 821 -24.55 -13.42 -6.52
CA PHE A 821 -23.90 -13.69 -5.23
C PHE A 821 -24.45 -14.97 -4.60
N VAL A 822 -23.59 -15.88 -4.15
CA VAL A 822 -24.02 -17.15 -3.57
C VAL A 822 -23.35 -17.34 -2.21
N SER A 823 -24.16 -17.61 -1.19
CA SER A 823 -23.73 -18.16 0.09
C SER A 823 -24.38 -19.52 0.32
N THR A 824 -23.63 -20.45 0.92
CA THR A 824 -24.12 -21.77 1.33
C THR A 824 -25.00 -21.73 2.59
N VAL A 825 -24.94 -20.64 3.36
CA VAL A 825 -25.74 -20.42 4.58
C VAL A 825 -26.76 -19.32 4.32
N ALA A 826 -28.03 -19.55 4.65
CA ALA A 826 -29.10 -18.56 4.51
C ALA A 826 -29.00 -17.43 5.55
N GLY A 827 -29.64 -16.29 5.27
CA GLY A 827 -29.65 -15.13 6.17
C GLY A 827 -28.46 -14.18 6.02
N GLY A 828 -27.68 -14.29 4.94
CA GLY A 828 -26.57 -13.40 4.64
C GLY A 828 -26.99 -11.95 4.40
N THR A 829 -26.03 -11.04 4.50
CA THR A 829 -26.20 -9.60 4.30
C THR A 829 -25.25 -9.10 3.21
N LEU A 830 -25.78 -8.34 2.25
CA LEU A 830 -24.97 -7.50 1.35
C LEU A 830 -24.88 -6.10 1.98
N THR A 831 -23.69 -5.59 2.20
CA THR A 831 -23.46 -4.26 2.78
C THR A 831 -22.62 -3.40 1.84
N SER A 832 -22.93 -2.12 1.73
CA SER A 832 -22.11 -1.17 0.98
C SER A 832 -22.05 0.17 1.68
N ALA A 833 -20.87 0.79 1.65
CA ALA A 833 -20.68 2.16 2.12
C ALA A 833 -21.20 3.20 1.11
N ASP A 834 -21.55 2.80 -0.11
CA ASP A 834 -22.05 3.73 -1.10
C ASP A 834 -23.44 4.27 -0.76
N THR A 835 -23.66 5.53 -1.08
CA THR A 835 -24.98 6.17 -0.93
C THR A 835 -25.97 5.71 -2.00
N THR A 836 -25.50 5.01 -3.03
CA THR A 836 -26.31 4.47 -4.11
C THR A 836 -25.93 3.00 -4.33
N ILE A 837 -26.89 2.10 -4.13
CA ILE A 837 -26.73 0.66 -4.32
C ILE A 837 -27.65 0.27 -5.47
N ASN A 838 -27.07 -0.12 -6.60
CA ASN A 838 -27.81 -0.59 -7.76
C ASN A 838 -27.76 -2.12 -7.83
N LEU A 839 -28.92 -2.76 -7.63
CA LEU A 839 -29.10 -4.21 -7.65
C LEU A 839 -29.83 -4.67 -8.93
N SER A 840 -30.09 -3.77 -9.89
CA SER A 840 -30.84 -4.10 -11.11
C SER A 840 -30.14 -5.15 -11.99
N ASN A 841 -28.81 -5.27 -11.90
CA ASN A 841 -28.03 -6.28 -12.63
C ASN A 841 -27.94 -7.63 -11.91
N ILE A 842 -28.46 -7.73 -10.68
CA ILE A 842 -28.41 -8.96 -9.89
C ILE A 842 -29.52 -9.90 -10.35
N ALA A 843 -29.14 -11.07 -10.85
CA ALA A 843 -30.04 -12.10 -11.34
C ALA A 843 -30.75 -12.86 -10.21
N THR A 844 -31.88 -13.51 -10.55
CA THR A 844 -32.75 -14.37 -9.71
C THR A 844 -32.11 -15.67 -9.20
N THR A 845 -30.78 -15.72 -9.14
CA THR A 845 -30.04 -16.89 -8.67
C THR A 845 -29.08 -16.54 -7.53
N THR A 846 -29.19 -15.33 -6.98
CA THR A 846 -28.58 -14.98 -5.71
C THR A 846 -29.19 -15.87 -4.63
N SER A 847 -28.38 -16.56 -3.85
CA SER A 847 -28.89 -17.48 -2.84
C SER A 847 -28.13 -17.33 -1.54
N GLY A 848 -28.86 -17.44 -0.44
CA GLY A 848 -28.31 -17.34 0.91
C GLY A 848 -28.20 -15.91 1.45
N PHE A 849 -28.63 -14.89 0.70
CA PHE A 849 -28.67 -13.49 1.14
C PHE A 849 -30.10 -13.00 1.28
N ASP A 850 -30.45 -12.49 2.46
CA ASP A 850 -31.82 -12.03 2.77
C ASP A 850 -31.88 -10.52 3.00
N THR A 851 -30.76 -9.89 3.33
CA THR A 851 -30.67 -8.49 3.77
C THR A 851 -29.73 -7.67 2.89
N VAL A 852 -30.12 -6.44 2.57
CA VAL A 852 -29.25 -5.42 1.96
C VAL A 852 -29.13 -4.22 2.89
N THR A 853 -27.89 -3.78 3.15
CA THR A 853 -27.57 -2.68 4.08
C THR A 853 -26.73 -1.60 3.41
N GLY A 854 -27.12 -0.34 3.58
CA GLY A 854 -26.32 0.82 3.22
C GLY A 854 -25.73 1.51 4.45
N SER A 855 -24.41 1.57 4.56
CA SER A 855 -23.68 1.99 5.77
C SER A 855 -23.08 3.42 5.72
N GLY A 856 -22.90 4.01 4.53
CA GLY A 856 -22.23 5.31 4.39
C GLY A 856 -23.13 6.55 4.45
N GLY A 857 -24.42 6.39 4.74
CA GLY A 857 -25.36 7.51 4.83
C GLY A 857 -26.80 7.10 4.47
N ALA A 858 -27.59 8.09 4.03
CA ALA A 858 -28.93 7.84 3.52
C ALA A 858 -28.78 7.18 2.14
N THR A 859 -29.19 5.92 2.04
CA THR A 859 -28.87 5.07 0.89
C THR A 859 -30.04 4.98 -0.07
N THR A 860 -29.75 5.10 -1.37
CA THR A 860 -30.69 4.85 -2.47
C THR A 860 -30.47 3.45 -3.00
N PHE A 861 -31.46 2.57 -2.82
CA PHE A 861 -31.50 1.23 -3.38
C PHE A 861 -32.27 1.25 -4.69
N THR A 862 -31.62 0.89 -5.79
CA THR A 862 -32.28 0.69 -7.08
C THR A 862 -32.39 -0.81 -7.34
N VAL A 863 -33.60 -1.30 -7.60
CA VAL A 863 -33.89 -2.71 -7.83
C VAL A 863 -34.70 -2.90 -9.10
N ASP A 864 -34.66 -4.09 -9.71
CA ASP A 864 -35.72 -4.55 -10.61
C ASP A 864 -36.67 -5.48 -9.83
N ALA A 865 -37.88 -5.74 -10.34
CA ALA A 865 -38.86 -6.63 -9.70
C ALA A 865 -38.30 -8.03 -9.42
N ASP A 866 -37.43 -8.52 -10.30
CA ASP A 866 -36.76 -9.81 -10.14
C ASP A 866 -35.81 -9.80 -8.94
N ALA A 867 -34.99 -8.76 -8.79
CA ALA A 867 -34.08 -8.58 -7.66
C ALA A 867 -34.83 -8.29 -6.35
N LEU A 868 -35.94 -7.55 -6.41
CA LEU A 868 -36.79 -7.26 -5.26
C LEU A 868 -37.38 -8.55 -4.67
N GLY A 869 -37.64 -9.58 -5.49
CA GLY A 869 -38.11 -10.89 -5.03
C GLY A 869 -37.14 -11.61 -4.09
N GLU A 870 -35.83 -11.46 -4.31
CA GLU A 870 -34.78 -12.20 -3.59
C GLU A 870 -34.56 -11.69 -2.16
N PHE A 871 -34.64 -10.38 -1.94
CA PHE A 871 -34.34 -9.78 -0.64
C PHE A 871 -35.58 -9.60 0.22
N THR A 872 -35.49 -9.90 1.52
CA THR A 872 -36.60 -9.71 2.47
C THR A 872 -36.47 -8.41 3.28
N THR A 873 -35.25 -7.90 3.43
CA THR A 873 -34.96 -6.74 4.29
C THR A 873 -34.05 -5.73 3.59
N PHE A 874 -34.45 -4.46 3.62
CA PHE A 874 -33.65 -3.32 3.16
C PHE A 874 -33.40 -2.37 4.32
N THR A 875 -32.13 -2.04 4.58
CA THR A 875 -31.71 -1.21 5.72
C THR A 875 -30.81 -0.08 5.27
N SER A 876 -31.23 1.17 5.48
CA SER A 876 -30.29 2.29 5.50
C SER A 876 -29.88 2.57 6.95
N THR A 877 -28.59 2.72 7.21
CA THR A 877 -28.12 3.02 8.58
C THR A 877 -28.44 4.46 8.99
N ALA A 878 -28.46 5.40 8.04
CA ALA A 878 -28.96 6.74 8.27
C ALA A 878 -30.46 6.85 7.92
N ALA A 879 -31.14 7.78 8.58
CA ALA A 879 -32.53 8.10 8.25
C ALA A 879 -32.63 8.72 6.84
N GLY A 880 -33.70 8.37 6.11
CA GLY A 880 -34.02 8.98 4.82
C GLY A 880 -33.54 8.18 3.61
N GLY A 881 -33.34 6.87 3.75
CA GLY A 881 -33.07 5.99 2.62
C GLY A 881 -34.20 6.01 1.58
N ILE A 882 -33.86 5.70 0.34
CA ILE A 882 -34.76 5.65 -0.81
C ILE A 882 -34.75 4.21 -1.34
N LEU A 883 -35.92 3.62 -1.56
CA LEU A 883 -36.05 2.37 -2.32
C LEU A 883 -36.80 2.67 -3.61
N GLN A 884 -36.18 2.33 -4.74
CA GLN A 884 -36.69 2.66 -6.06
C GLN A 884 -36.55 1.51 -7.05
N THR A 885 -37.47 1.44 -8.01
CA THR A 885 -37.37 0.59 -9.18
C THR A 885 -36.95 1.39 -10.41
N ALA A 886 -36.26 0.75 -11.35
CA ALA A 886 -35.83 1.41 -12.59
C ALA A 886 -36.93 1.45 -13.66
N ASP A 887 -37.62 0.32 -13.91
CA ASP A 887 -38.52 0.14 -15.07
C ASP A 887 -39.79 -0.70 -14.76
N LYS A 888 -40.18 -0.86 -13.49
CA LYS A 888 -41.34 -1.68 -13.07
C LYS A 888 -41.99 -1.14 -11.79
N ASP A 889 -43.22 -1.61 -11.52
CA ASP A 889 -43.93 -1.41 -10.25
C ASP A 889 -43.09 -1.82 -9.03
N LEU A 890 -43.29 -1.12 -7.92
CA LEU A 890 -42.58 -1.35 -6.66
C LEU A 890 -43.52 -2.00 -5.62
N ASP A 891 -43.31 -3.29 -5.32
CA ASP A 891 -44.03 -4.00 -4.26
C ASP A 891 -43.16 -4.26 -3.03
N VAL A 892 -43.43 -3.51 -1.97
CA VAL A 892 -42.73 -3.64 -0.67
C VAL A 892 -43.60 -4.27 0.41
N SER A 893 -44.79 -4.78 0.07
CA SER A 893 -45.76 -5.28 1.06
C SER A 893 -45.24 -6.45 1.93
N GLY A 894 -44.37 -7.29 1.37
CA GLY A 894 -43.71 -8.39 2.07
C GLY A 894 -42.31 -8.09 2.58
N LYS A 895 -41.87 -6.82 2.58
CA LYS A 895 -40.48 -6.43 2.87
C LYS A 895 -40.37 -5.73 4.22
N THR A 896 -39.24 -5.93 4.90
CA THR A 896 -38.88 -5.16 6.10
C THR A 896 -38.03 -3.96 5.67
N LEU A 897 -38.52 -2.74 5.94
CA LEU A 897 -37.86 -1.50 5.55
C LEU A 897 -37.35 -0.75 6.80
N ASN A 898 -36.03 -0.69 6.98
CA ASN A 898 -35.41 0.02 8.09
C ASN A 898 -34.82 1.35 7.61
N ASN A 899 -35.31 2.47 8.19
CA ASN A 899 -34.91 3.84 7.85
C ASN A 899 -35.09 4.24 6.38
N ILE A 900 -35.94 3.51 5.63
CA ILE A 900 -36.36 3.90 4.28
C ILE A 900 -37.50 4.90 4.40
N GLY A 901 -37.23 6.16 4.05
CA GLY A 901 -38.20 7.25 4.13
C GLY A 901 -38.93 7.51 2.82
N THR A 902 -38.35 7.09 1.68
CA THR A 902 -38.92 7.37 0.35
C THR A 902 -39.05 6.10 -0.47
N LEU A 903 -40.22 5.92 -1.10
CA LEU A 903 -40.46 4.92 -2.13
C LEU A 903 -40.63 5.61 -3.49
N LYS A 904 -40.02 5.02 -4.53
CA LYS A 904 -40.16 5.51 -5.91
C LYS A 904 -40.46 4.37 -6.86
N SER A 905 -41.54 4.49 -7.64
CA SER A 905 -41.74 3.68 -8.84
C SER A 905 -41.27 4.45 -10.06
N ASP A 906 -40.74 3.72 -11.04
CA ASP A 906 -40.34 4.12 -12.40
C ASP A 906 -39.61 5.49 -12.53
N THR A 907 -38.45 5.49 -13.18
CA THR A 907 -37.77 6.76 -13.53
C THR A 907 -37.80 7.04 -15.04
N GLY A 908 -38.29 6.09 -15.84
CA GLY A 908 -38.61 6.21 -17.25
C GLY A 908 -40.08 6.58 -17.45
N ALA A 909 -40.44 6.99 -18.67
CA ALA A 909 -41.82 7.30 -19.00
C ALA A 909 -42.53 6.05 -19.52
N ASN A 910 -43.53 5.53 -18.80
CA ASN A 910 -44.35 4.41 -19.24
C ASN A 910 -45.76 4.88 -19.65
N ALA A 911 -46.55 3.99 -20.25
CA ALA A 911 -47.90 4.30 -20.73
C ALA A 911 -49.01 3.68 -19.86
N ALA A 912 -48.63 2.92 -18.83
CA ALA A 912 -49.52 2.10 -18.03
C ALA A 912 -49.84 2.73 -16.66
N GLY A 913 -49.08 3.77 -16.25
CA GLY A 913 -49.11 4.33 -14.91
C GLY A 913 -48.31 3.49 -13.93
N ASP A 914 -47.84 4.11 -12.86
CA ASP A 914 -46.97 3.53 -11.85
C ASP A 914 -47.75 2.93 -10.69
N LEU A 915 -47.39 1.72 -10.26
CA LEU A 915 -47.98 1.08 -9.08
C LEU A 915 -46.95 0.88 -7.96
N ILE A 916 -47.27 1.40 -6.79
CA ILE A 916 -46.50 1.18 -5.56
C ILE A 916 -47.37 0.44 -4.54
N THR A 917 -47.02 -0.82 -4.26
CA THR A 917 -47.73 -1.63 -3.27
C THR A 917 -47.03 -1.56 -1.91
N VAL A 918 -47.76 -1.12 -0.88
CA VAL A 918 -47.25 -0.97 0.49
C VAL A 918 -48.18 -1.66 1.49
N LYS A 919 -47.62 -2.06 2.63
CA LYS A 919 -48.42 -2.48 3.78
C LYS A 919 -48.67 -1.29 4.70
N GLY A 920 -49.88 -1.18 5.26
CA GLY A 920 -50.24 -0.02 6.08
C GLY A 920 -49.38 0.15 7.35
N ASP A 921 -48.77 -0.92 7.86
CA ASP A 921 -47.82 -0.86 8.98
C ASP A 921 -46.45 -0.24 8.60
N GLN A 922 -46.20 0.01 7.31
CA GLN A 922 -45.02 0.75 6.84
C GLN A 922 -45.28 2.27 6.79
N LEU A 923 -46.52 2.71 7.05
CA LEU A 923 -46.93 4.12 7.02
C LEU A 923 -47.05 4.71 8.43
N GLY A 924 -46.98 6.04 8.51
CA GLY A 924 -47.10 6.82 9.74
C GLY A 924 -45.78 7.44 10.23
N THR A 925 -45.83 8.03 11.43
CA THR A 925 -44.71 8.84 11.96
C THR A 925 -43.40 8.06 12.09
N GLY A 926 -42.34 8.53 11.43
CA GLY A 926 -40.99 7.93 11.50
C GLY A 926 -40.78 6.72 10.59
N LYS A 927 -41.72 6.43 9.67
CA LYS A 927 -41.59 5.37 8.66
C LYS A 927 -41.46 5.98 7.26
N ILE A 928 -42.20 5.48 6.26
CA ILE A 928 -42.26 6.10 4.93
C ILE A 928 -42.89 7.49 5.04
N THR A 929 -42.18 8.50 4.56
CA THR A 929 -42.61 9.91 4.53
C THR A 929 -42.92 10.41 3.13
N THR A 930 -42.43 9.74 2.09
CA THR A 930 -42.60 10.16 0.70
C THR A 930 -42.87 8.94 -0.18
N ILE A 931 -43.90 9.03 -1.02
CA ILE A 931 -44.17 8.09 -2.10
C ILE A 931 -44.25 8.89 -3.39
N TRP A 932 -43.50 8.47 -4.39
CA TRP A 932 -43.28 9.22 -5.62
C TRP A 932 -43.42 8.29 -6.82
N ALA A 933 -44.15 8.74 -7.83
CA ALA A 933 -44.20 8.15 -9.16
C ALA A 933 -43.65 9.13 -10.20
N SER A 934 -43.29 8.61 -11.36
CA SER A 934 -42.88 9.40 -12.51
C SER A 934 -44.02 10.31 -13.00
N ALA A 935 -43.69 11.35 -13.75
CA ALA A 935 -44.71 12.24 -14.31
C ALA A 935 -45.11 11.73 -15.69
N ASP A 936 -46.02 10.77 -15.75
CA ASP A 936 -46.42 10.12 -16.98
C ASP A 936 -47.64 10.77 -17.65
N THR A 937 -47.74 10.58 -18.98
CA THR A 937 -48.82 11.17 -19.81
C THR A 937 -49.98 10.21 -20.06
N GLY A 938 -49.92 8.99 -19.53
CA GLY A 938 -50.97 7.98 -19.64
C GLY A 938 -50.88 6.92 -18.54
N GLY A 939 -52.04 6.43 -18.08
CA GLY A 939 -52.14 5.58 -16.89
C GLY A 939 -52.78 6.32 -15.72
N THR A 940 -52.93 5.64 -14.59
CA THR A 940 -53.25 6.26 -13.29
C THR A 940 -52.20 5.76 -12.33
N ASP A 941 -51.48 6.68 -11.70
CA ASP A 941 -50.41 6.35 -10.77
C ASP A 941 -51.03 6.09 -9.39
N LYS A 942 -50.74 4.92 -8.84
CA LYS A 942 -51.45 4.37 -7.68
C LYS A 942 -50.51 3.99 -6.56
N VAL A 943 -50.97 4.27 -5.34
CA VAL A 943 -50.48 3.59 -4.14
C VAL A 943 -51.52 2.56 -3.73
N GLN A 944 -51.10 1.30 -3.65
CA GLN A 944 -51.96 0.18 -3.34
C GLN A 944 -51.62 -0.42 -1.98
N LEU A 945 -52.62 -0.55 -1.12
CA LEU A 945 -52.51 -1.17 0.19
C LEU A 945 -52.69 -2.69 0.07
N SER A 946 -51.75 -3.44 0.65
CA SER A 946 -51.75 -4.90 0.65
C SER A 946 -53.02 -5.50 1.29
N THR A 947 -53.32 -6.75 0.93
CA THR A 947 -54.54 -7.47 1.38
C THR A 947 -54.62 -7.70 2.88
N ASP A 948 -53.50 -7.62 3.60
CA ASP A 948 -53.40 -7.79 5.06
C ASP A 948 -53.34 -6.45 5.82
N THR A 949 -53.53 -5.32 5.13
CA THR A 949 -53.58 -4.00 5.74
C THR A 949 -54.90 -3.82 6.51
N THR A 950 -54.81 -3.49 7.81
CA THR A 950 -55.96 -3.14 8.66
C THR A 950 -56.05 -1.65 8.95
N THR A 951 -54.93 -0.93 8.88
CA THR A 951 -54.86 0.51 9.10
C THR A 951 -53.76 1.10 8.23
N ALA A 952 -54.06 2.19 7.55
CA ALA A 952 -53.12 2.99 6.77
C ALA A 952 -53.32 4.48 7.09
N ASP A 953 -52.22 5.17 7.39
CA ASP A 953 -52.24 6.59 7.78
C ASP A 953 -51.28 7.39 6.87
N PHE A 954 -51.85 8.17 5.96
CA PHE A 954 -51.14 9.03 5.03
C PHE A 954 -50.97 10.48 5.53
N THR A 955 -51.37 10.80 6.77
CA THR A 955 -51.33 12.17 7.32
C THR A 955 -49.93 12.80 7.22
N ASN A 956 -48.87 12.00 7.37
CA ASN A 956 -47.47 12.43 7.31
C ASN A 956 -46.74 11.90 6.07
N VAL A 957 -47.47 11.49 5.03
CA VAL A 957 -46.92 10.96 3.78
C VAL A 957 -47.13 12.00 2.68
N THR A 958 -46.05 12.36 1.99
CA THR A 958 -46.12 13.20 0.79
C THR A 958 -46.27 12.30 -0.42
N LEU A 959 -47.42 12.39 -1.09
CA LEU A 959 -47.69 11.74 -2.37
C LEU A 959 -47.32 12.69 -3.52
N THR A 960 -46.45 12.25 -4.43
CA THR A 960 -46.02 13.04 -5.60
C THR A 960 -46.33 12.29 -6.87
N ASN A 961 -47.11 12.92 -7.78
CA ASN A 961 -47.63 12.30 -9.00
C ASN A 961 -48.36 10.98 -8.72
N ILE A 962 -49.06 10.88 -7.59
CA ILE A 962 -49.94 9.75 -7.30
C ILE A 962 -51.34 10.30 -7.37
N GLU A 963 -52.20 9.67 -8.17
CA GLU A 963 -53.60 10.08 -8.30
C GLU A 963 -54.54 9.31 -7.37
N GLU A 964 -54.24 8.04 -7.04
CA GLU A 964 -55.17 7.15 -6.35
C GLU A 964 -54.51 6.37 -5.20
N ILE A 965 -55.20 6.32 -4.06
CA ILE A 965 -54.94 5.39 -2.94
C ILE A 965 -55.98 4.28 -3.03
N ALA A 966 -55.53 3.05 -3.29
CA ALA A 966 -56.41 1.89 -3.49
C ALA A 966 -56.19 0.82 -2.40
N VAL A 967 -57.27 0.22 -1.90
CA VAL A 967 -57.24 -0.87 -0.91
C VAL A 967 -57.55 -2.20 -1.57
N LEU A 968 -56.68 -3.21 -1.39
CA LEU A 968 -56.95 -4.59 -1.84
C LEU A 968 -57.57 -5.50 -0.77
N SER A 969 -57.65 -5.04 0.47
CA SER A 969 -58.16 -5.84 1.58
C SER A 969 -59.63 -6.22 1.34
N THR A 970 -59.95 -7.48 1.65
CA THR A 970 -61.33 -7.99 1.71
C THR A 970 -61.91 -7.93 3.12
N THR A 971 -61.14 -7.35 4.06
CA THR A 971 -61.50 -7.14 5.45
C THR A 971 -61.51 -5.64 5.74
N GLY A 972 -62.24 -5.22 6.79
CA GLY A 972 -62.36 -3.81 7.09
C GLY A 972 -61.03 -3.13 7.39
N THR A 973 -60.77 -2.03 6.70
CA THR A 973 -59.52 -1.26 6.70
C THR A 973 -59.81 0.17 7.09
N THR A 974 -59.04 0.74 8.02
CA THR A 974 -59.09 2.17 8.31
C THR A 974 -58.04 2.91 7.47
N VAL A 975 -58.46 3.80 6.60
CA VAL A 975 -57.57 4.61 5.75
C VAL A 975 -57.76 6.08 6.09
N THR A 976 -56.65 6.76 6.42
CA THR A 976 -56.60 8.22 6.57
C THR A 976 -55.78 8.80 5.42
N GLY A 977 -56.37 9.71 4.64
CA GLY A 977 -55.69 10.41 3.55
C GLY A 977 -54.69 11.47 4.04
N THR A 978 -54.22 12.26 3.08
CA THR A 978 -53.26 13.35 3.27
C THR A 978 -53.98 14.66 3.65
N ALA A 979 -53.28 15.79 3.52
CA ALA A 979 -53.88 17.12 3.66
C ALA A 979 -54.20 17.78 2.30
N ASN A 980 -53.96 17.07 1.19
CA ASN A 980 -54.27 17.48 -0.17
C ASN A 980 -55.57 16.81 -0.65
N ALA A 981 -56.05 17.18 -1.84
CA ALA A 981 -57.20 16.51 -2.43
C ALA A 981 -56.80 15.09 -2.88
N ASP A 982 -57.33 14.08 -2.20
CA ASP A 982 -57.02 12.67 -2.44
C ASP A 982 -58.15 11.94 -3.17
N ILE A 983 -57.80 10.88 -3.90
CA ILE A 983 -58.77 9.87 -4.36
C ILE A 983 -58.51 8.60 -3.56
N ILE A 984 -59.47 8.22 -2.72
CA ILE A 984 -59.39 7.04 -1.85
C ILE A 984 -60.44 6.03 -2.29
N VAL A 985 -59.99 4.83 -2.63
CA VAL A 985 -60.83 3.70 -3.01
C VAL A 985 -60.66 2.57 -2.00
N GLY A 986 -61.72 2.32 -1.23
CA GLY A 986 -61.85 1.18 -0.32
C GLY A 986 -61.94 -0.16 -1.06
N GLY A 987 -61.84 -1.23 -0.29
CA GLY A 987 -61.85 -2.61 -0.76
C GLY A 987 -63.24 -3.24 -0.71
N ASP A 988 -63.28 -4.56 -0.50
CA ASP A 988 -64.53 -5.31 -0.31
C ASP A 988 -64.91 -5.49 1.18
N GLY A 989 -64.12 -4.89 2.09
CA GLY A 989 -64.30 -4.97 3.53
C GLY A 989 -65.22 -3.89 4.09
N ALA A 990 -65.54 -3.96 5.39
CA ALA A 990 -66.21 -2.85 6.07
C ALA A 990 -65.19 -1.76 6.42
N ASP A 991 -64.94 -0.85 5.49
CA ASP A 991 -63.84 0.09 5.55
C ASP A 991 -64.20 1.36 6.33
N THR A 992 -63.20 2.04 6.89
CA THR A 992 -63.35 3.37 7.49
C THR A 992 -62.46 4.34 6.75
N LEU A 993 -63.06 5.23 5.96
CA LEU A 993 -62.36 6.19 5.13
C LEU A 993 -62.42 7.58 5.77
N ILE A 994 -61.25 8.15 6.05
CA ILE A 994 -61.07 9.50 6.57
C ILE A 994 -60.31 10.28 5.48
N GLY A 995 -60.98 11.17 4.75
CA GLY A 995 -60.36 11.91 3.64
C GLY A 995 -59.13 12.70 4.08
N GLY A 996 -59.26 13.43 5.18
CA GLY A 996 -58.20 14.33 5.64
C GLY A 996 -58.60 15.76 5.37
N ALA A 997 -57.65 16.67 5.20
CA ALA A 997 -57.96 18.00 4.68
C ALA A 997 -57.86 17.95 3.16
N GLY A 998 -58.69 18.67 2.43
CA GLY A 998 -58.71 18.54 0.98
C GLY A 998 -60.14 18.57 0.45
N ALA A 999 -60.30 18.39 -0.85
CA ALA A 999 -61.60 18.09 -1.42
C ALA A 999 -61.48 16.68 -1.99
N ASP A 1000 -61.77 15.69 -1.15
CA ASP A 1000 -61.38 14.31 -1.41
C ASP A 1000 -62.48 13.55 -2.17
N TYR A 1001 -62.10 12.53 -2.94
CA TYR A 1001 -63.02 11.58 -3.57
C TYR A 1001 -62.95 10.25 -2.84
N LEU A 1002 -64.01 9.88 -2.13
CA LEU A 1002 -64.05 8.68 -1.30
C LEU A 1002 -65.00 7.64 -1.90
N THR A 1003 -64.48 6.45 -2.20
CA THR A 1003 -65.25 5.31 -2.71
C THR A 1003 -65.19 4.21 -1.66
N GLY A 1004 -66.31 3.86 -1.02
CA GLY A 1004 -66.34 2.81 0.02
C GLY A 1004 -66.01 1.42 -0.52
N GLY A 1005 -66.55 1.08 -1.69
CA GLY A 1005 -66.42 -0.25 -2.27
C GLY A 1005 -67.61 -1.15 -1.92
N ASN A 1006 -67.37 -2.44 -1.73
CA ASN A 1006 -68.38 -3.35 -1.19
C ASN A 1006 -68.13 -3.45 0.31
N GLY A 1007 -69.19 -3.48 1.13
CA GLY A 1007 -69.00 -3.54 2.57
C GLY A 1007 -70.06 -2.73 3.29
N ALA A 1008 -69.91 -2.64 4.61
CA ALA A 1008 -70.64 -1.68 5.42
C ALA A 1008 -69.64 -0.60 5.82
N ASP A 1009 -69.51 0.44 4.99
CA ASP A 1009 -68.41 1.38 5.07
C ASP A 1009 -68.73 2.58 5.96
N VAL A 1010 -67.69 3.20 6.50
CA VAL A 1010 -67.76 4.35 7.38
C VAL A 1010 -66.97 5.51 6.79
N PHE A 1011 -67.65 6.55 6.35
CA PHE A 1011 -67.02 7.81 5.96
C PHE A 1011 -66.92 8.71 7.21
N MET A 1012 -65.72 8.80 7.78
CA MET A 1012 -65.50 9.41 9.09
C MET A 1012 -64.84 10.78 9.02
N TYR A 1013 -65.48 11.76 9.66
CA TYR A 1013 -65.01 13.13 9.81
C TYR A 1013 -64.57 13.39 11.25
N THR A 1014 -63.27 13.51 11.47
CA THR A 1014 -62.63 13.72 12.76
C THR A 1014 -62.29 15.18 13.06
N ALA A 1015 -62.32 16.09 12.08
CA ALA A 1015 -62.04 17.51 12.26
C ALA A 1015 -62.92 18.42 11.38
N THR A 1016 -63.16 19.66 11.81
CA THR A 1016 -63.93 20.67 11.03
C THR A 1016 -63.13 21.24 9.85
N SER A 1017 -61.83 20.96 9.79
CA SER A 1017 -60.92 21.39 8.73
C SER A 1017 -60.83 20.39 7.56
N GLN A 1018 -61.61 19.31 7.57
CA GLN A 1018 -61.52 18.21 6.59
C GLN A 1018 -62.18 18.53 5.23
N GLY A 1019 -62.04 19.77 4.78
CA GLY A 1019 -62.56 20.33 3.53
C GLY A 1019 -63.91 19.80 3.05
N ARG A 1020 -64.06 19.56 1.74
CA ARG A 1020 -65.35 19.26 1.10
C ARG A 1020 -65.21 18.02 0.22
N ASP A 1021 -65.59 16.88 0.79
CA ASP A 1021 -65.38 15.58 0.14
C ASP A 1021 -66.59 15.16 -0.69
N THR A 1022 -66.32 14.32 -1.70
CA THR A 1022 -67.28 13.71 -2.61
C THR A 1022 -67.26 12.20 -2.41
N VAL A 1023 -68.34 11.64 -1.85
CA VAL A 1023 -68.51 10.18 -1.76
C VAL A 1023 -69.14 9.66 -3.05
N THR A 1024 -68.44 8.76 -3.75
CA THR A 1024 -68.81 8.28 -5.09
C THR A 1024 -69.64 6.99 -5.05
N SER A 1025 -69.54 6.20 -3.98
CA SER A 1025 -70.32 4.98 -3.76
C SER A 1025 -70.84 4.96 -2.32
N PHE A 1026 -72.13 5.28 -2.14
CA PHE A 1026 -72.80 5.19 -0.84
C PHE A 1026 -74.03 4.28 -0.95
N SER A 1027 -74.02 3.18 -0.20
CA SER A 1027 -75.14 2.26 0.02
C SER A 1027 -75.92 2.68 1.27
N ASN A 1028 -77.14 3.17 1.11
CA ASN A 1028 -78.00 3.53 2.25
C ASN A 1028 -78.33 2.34 3.18
N ALA A 1029 -78.15 1.10 2.70
CA ALA A 1029 -78.42 -0.11 3.47
C ALA A 1029 -77.26 -0.49 4.39
N ASP A 1030 -76.01 -0.19 3.98
CA ASP A 1030 -74.80 -0.75 4.58
C ASP A 1030 -73.86 0.34 5.11
N ASP A 1031 -73.80 1.52 4.46
CA ASP A 1031 -72.79 2.54 4.74
C ASP A 1031 -73.27 3.62 5.73
N SER A 1032 -72.31 4.31 6.34
CA SER A 1032 -72.57 5.32 7.36
C SER A 1032 -71.62 6.52 7.30
N PHE A 1033 -72.12 7.68 7.75
CA PHE A 1033 -71.32 8.86 8.02
C PHE A 1033 -71.12 9.01 9.53
N VAL A 1034 -69.87 9.19 9.97
CA VAL A 1034 -69.54 9.37 11.39
C VAL A 1034 -68.82 10.69 11.59
N PHE A 1035 -69.32 11.53 12.51
CA PHE A 1035 -68.72 12.81 12.86
C PHE A 1035 -68.20 12.77 14.30
N SER A 1036 -66.92 13.10 14.49
CA SER A 1036 -66.30 13.15 15.81
C SER A 1036 -66.94 14.24 16.66
N LEU A 1037 -67.61 13.86 17.74
CA LEU A 1037 -68.24 14.79 18.68
C LEU A 1037 -67.25 15.80 19.28
N SER A 1038 -65.97 15.40 19.40
CA SER A 1038 -64.91 16.25 19.92
C SER A 1038 -64.52 17.39 18.98
N ALA A 1039 -64.65 17.20 17.66
CA ALA A 1039 -64.42 18.25 16.67
C ALA A 1039 -65.69 19.06 16.37
N PHE A 1040 -66.85 18.40 16.37
CA PHE A 1040 -68.13 18.99 16.02
C PHE A 1040 -68.98 19.31 17.27
N THR A 1041 -68.39 20.06 18.21
CA THR A 1041 -68.96 20.36 19.54
C THR A 1041 -70.26 21.18 19.54
N GLY A 1042 -70.67 21.68 18.37
CA GLY A 1042 -71.91 22.41 18.13
C GLY A 1042 -73.02 21.61 17.44
N LEU A 1043 -72.75 20.36 17.02
CA LEU A 1043 -73.79 19.54 16.40
C LEU A 1043 -74.86 19.16 17.44
N PRO A 1044 -76.15 19.32 17.11
CA PRO A 1044 -77.21 18.73 17.91
C PRO A 1044 -77.05 17.23 18.04
N THR A 1045 -77.62 16.63 19.10
CA THR A 1045 -77.98 15.21 19.08
C THR A 1045 -78.92 14.98 17.89
N VAL A 1046 -78.40 14.41 16.80
CA VAL A 1046 -79.22 13.98 15.66
C VAL A 1046 -79.99 12.75 16.14
N VAL A 1047 -81.28 12.91 16.39
CA VAL A 1047 -82.16 11.79 16.71
C VAL A 1047 -82.94 11.48 15.43
N SER A 1048 -82.50 10.48 14.66
CA SER A 1048 -83.33 9.95 13.59
C SER A 1048 -84.35 8.98 14.19
N THR A 1049 -85.63 9.34 14.14
CA THR A 1049 -86.71 8.36 14.35
C THR A 1049 -87.08 7.77 13.00
N GLY A 1050 -86.22 6.89 12.52
CA GLY A 1050 -86.32 6.19 11.26
C GLY A 1050 -85.00 5.48 11.02
N SER A 1051 -85.04 4.16 10.93
CA SER A 1051 -83.90 3.33 10.50
C SER A 1051 -83.20 4.02 9.33
N HIS A 1052 -81.86 4.08 9.33
CA HIS A 1052 -80.98 4.86 8.44
C HIS A 1052 -80.60 6.27 8.93
N ILE A 1053 -80.08 6.40 10.16
CA ILE A 1053 -78.79 7.07 10.43
C ILE A 1053 -78.11 6.25 11.52
N ALA A 1054 -76.84 5.92 11.30
CA ALA A 1054 -76.01 5.07 12.14
C ALA A 1054 -76.04 5.48 13.62
N ASP A 1055 -76.52 4.56 14.46
CA ASP A 1055 -76.15 4.52 15.86
C ASP A 1055 -76.09 3.07 16.34
N SER A 1056 -74.87 2.55 16.45
CA SER A 1056 -74.54 1.40 17.28
C SER A 1056 -73.94 1.86 18.62
N VAL A 1057 -74.55 2.85 19.29
CA VAL A 1057 -74.53 2.93 20.75
C VAL A 1057 -75.35 1.75 21.28
N SER A 1058 -74.67 0.63 21.44
CA SER A 1058 -75.08 -0.41 22.36
C SER A 1058 -75.09 0.19 23.78
N THR A 1059 -76.24 0.66 24.25
CA THR A 1059 -76.83 0.31 25.57
C THR A 1059 -78.22 0.91 25.78
N TYR A 1060 -79.20 0.00 25.89
CA TYR A 1060 -80.53 0.05 26.54
C TYR A 1060 -81.54 1.21 26.28
N PRO A 1061 -82.84 0.89 26.03
CA PRO A 1061 -83.87 1.86 25.62
C PRO A 1061 -84.45 2.75 26.75
N ALA A 1062 -83.70 3.03 27.82
CA ALA A 1062 -84.28 3.56 29.06
C ALA A 1062 -83.93 5.03 29.42
N ASP A 1063 -83.00 5.69 28.74
CA ASP A 1063 -82.46 6.99 29.23
C ASP A 1063 -83.02 8.26 28.56
N PHE A 1064 -84.10 8.18 27.78
CA PHE A 1064 -84.83 9.39 27.35
C PHE A 1064 -85.51 10.15 28.51
N ALA A 1065 -85.54 9.56 29.71
CA ALA A 1065 -86.14 10.20 30.89
C ALA A 1065 -85.25 11.27 31.55
N ASN A 1066 -83.96 11.37 31.23
CA ASN A 1066 -83.02 12.26 31.95
C ASN A 1066 -82.09 13.12 31.07
N ALA A 1067 -82.25 13.13 29.74
CA ALA A 1067 -81.47 14.03 28.88
C ALA A 1067 -81.94 15.48 29.02
N ASN A 1068 -81.15 16.33 29.69
CA ASN A 1068 -81.42 17.77 29.78
C ASN A 1068 -81.03 18.46 28.45
N LEU A 1069 -81.97 18.51 27.51
CA LEU A 1069 -81.81 19.12 26.18
C LEU A 1069 -82.12 20.64 26.16
N THR A 1070 -82.03 21.30 27.31
CA THR A 1070 -82.29 22.75 27.42
C THR A 1070 -81.18 23.53 26.68
N ASN A 1071 -81.57 24.47 25.81
CA ASN A 1071 -80.69 25.33 24.99
C ASN A 1071 -79.85 24.64 23.90
N LYS A 1072 -80.29 23.48 23.38
CA LYS A 1072 -79.69 22.86 22.19
C LYS A 1072 -80.60 23.10 20.98
N ASN A 1073 -80.03 23.58 19.86
CA ASN A 1073 -80.72 23.50 18.57
C ASN A 1073 -80.74 22.03 18.16
N LEU A 1074 -81.81 21.52 17.54
CA LEU A 1074 -81.97 20.11 17.14
C LEU A 1074 -82.35 20.01 15.67
N LEU A 1075 -81.66 19.15 14.90
CA LEU A 1075 -82.01 18.83 13.50
C LEU A 1075 -82.54 17.39 13.44
N PHE A 1076 -83.80 17.25 13.06
CA PHE A 1076 -84.45 15.96 12.80
C PHE A 1076 -84.59 15.78 11.30
N ILE A 1077 -84.06 14.68 10.76
CA ILE A 1077 -84.25 14.28 9.36
C ILE A 1077 -85.15 13.05 9.36
N THR A 1078 -86.32 13.15 8.75
CA THR A 1078 -87.27 12.03 8.67
C THR A 1078 -87.22 11.41 7.28
N GLY A 1079 -87.01 10.09 7.18
CA GLY A 1079 -87.06 9.35 5.91
C GLY A 1079 -88.47 8.97 5.44
N ALA A 1080 -89.51 9.37 6.17
CA ALA A 1080 -90.91 9.09 5.83
C ALA A 1080 -91.61 10.32 5.24
N ASP A 1081 -92.59 10.07 4.39
CA ASP A 1081 -93.39 11.13 3.79
C ASP A 1081 -94.49 11.61 4.76
N TYR A 1082 -94.53 12.90 5.06
CA TYR A 1082 -95.53 13.52 5.93
C TYR A 1082 -96.38 14.54 5.16
N ALA A 1083 -97.61 14.78 5.61
CA ALA A 1083 -98.48 15.79 5.00
C ALA A 1083 -97.99 17.22 5.28
N ASP A 1084 -97.45 17.43 6.47
CA ASP A 1084 -96.99 18.73 6.97
C ASP A 1084 -95.98 18.56 8.12
N ALA A 1085 -95.32 19.67 8.46
CA ALA A 1085 -94.31 19.75 9.52
C ALA A 1085 -94.88 19.41 10.90
N GLU A 1086 -96.17 19.71 11.13
CA GLU A 1086 -96.83 19.47 12.41
C GLU A 1086 -97.07 17.97 12.64
N THR A 1087 -97.43 17.23 11.60
CA THR A 1087 -97.57 15.77 11.62
C THR A 1087 -96.21 15.08 11.73
N ALA A 1088 -95.19 15.59 11.03
CA ALA A 1088 -93.82 15.12 11.16
C ALA A 1088 -93.29 15.33 12.59
N LEU A 1089 -93.53 16.51 13.17
CA LEU A 1089 -93.15 16.86 14.53
C LEU A 1089 -93.93 16.04 15.58
N ALA A 1090 -95.23 15.84 15.39
CA ALA A 1090 -96.04 15.03 16.28
C ALA A 1090 -95.60 13.55 16.30
N ALA A 1091 -95.19 13.00 15.16
CA ALA A 1091 -94.61 11.66 15.08
C ALA A 1091 -93.31 11.56 15.90
N VAL A 1092 -92.43 12.56 15.79
CA VAL A 1092 -91.18 12.65 16.57
C VAL A 1092 -91.45 12.78 18.08
N ILE A 1093 -92.42 13.59 18.49
CA ILE A 1093 -92.76 13.81 19.92
C ILE A 1093 -93.50 12.62 20.53
N SER A 1094 -94.27 11.86 19.74
CA SER A 1094 -95.06 10.72 20.22
C SER A 1094 -94.24 9.56 20.80
N GLY A 1095 -92.91 9.57 20.61
CA GLY A 1095 -91.95 8.68 21.25
C GLY A 1095 -91.63 8.99 22.72
N GLY A 1096 -92.23 10.03 23.33
CA GLY A 1096 -92.19 10.28 24.78
C GLY A 1096 -91.13 11.29 25.27
N GLY A 1097 -90.51 12.07 24.38
CA GLY A 1097 -89.53 13.11 24.75
C GLY A 1097 -90.16 14.47 25.10
N THR A 1098 -89.54 15.23 26.02
CA THR A 1098 -89.93 16.62 26.33
C THR A 1098 -88.99 17.59 25.60
N LEU A 1099 -89.52 18.50 24.77
CA LEU A 1099 -88.71 19.43 23.97
C LEU A 1099 -88.21 20.65 24.78
N GLY A 1100 -86.90 20.89 24.78
CA GLY A 1100 -86.25 22.08 25.35
C GLY A 1100 -86.39 23.34 24.49
N THR A 1101 -86.18 24.54 25.06
CA THR A 1101 -86.46 25.87 24.48
C THR A 1101 -85.53 26.32 23.33
N GLY A 1102 -84.76 25.41 22.72
CA GLY A 1102 -83.88 25.72 21.57
C GLY A 1102 -84.62 25.75 20.24
N ALA A 1103 -83.97 26.28 19.19
CA ALA A 1103 -84.55 26.32 17.85
C ALA A 1103 -84.60 24.91 17.24
N LEU A 1104 -85.76 24.52 16.72
CA LEU A 1104 -86.01 23.18 16.19
C LEU A 1104 -86.01 23.23 14.66
N PHE A 1105 -85.18 22.38 14.05
CA PHE A 1105 -85.09 22.18 12.61
C PHE A 1105 -85.61 20.79 12.28
N ILE A 1106 -86.60 20.70 11.38
CA ILE A 1106 -87.16 19.42 10.92
C ILE A 1106 -87.12 19.42 9.41
N ALA A 1107 -86.40 18.46 8.85
CA ALA A 1107 -86.40 18.14 7.44
C ALA A 1107 -87.29 16.90 7.21
N TYR A 1108 -88.33 17.04 6.39
CA TYR A 1108 -89.24 15.95 6.06
C TYR A 1108 -89.62 16.01 4.58
N THR A 1109 -89.93 14.84 4.00
CA THR A 1109 -90.47 14.79 2.63
C THR A 1109 -91.96 15.04 2.68
N LYS A 1110 -92.44 16.01 1.92
CA LYS A 1110 -93.87 16.33 1.91
C LYS A 1110 -94.59 15.43 0.90
N THR A 1111 -95.61 14.68 1.34
CA THR A 1111 -96.42 13.75 0.50
C THR A 1111 -97.04 14.35 -0.78
N SER A 1112 -97.02 15.68 -0.95
CA SER A 1112 -97.60 16.38 -2.12
C SER A 1112 -96.57 16.95 -3.11
N THR A 1113 -95.26 16.87 -2.81
CA THR A 1113 -94.17 17.42 -3.63
C THR A 1113 -92.90 16.57 -3.49
N THR A 1114 -92.18 16.28 -4.59
CA THR A 1114 -90.95 15.46 -4.62
C THR A 1114 -89.70 16.14 -4.02
N GLY A 1115 -89.88 17.00 -3.02
CA GLY A 1115 -88.79 17.78 -2.40
C GLY A 1115 -88.80 17.67 -0.88
N THR A 1116 -87.59 17.62 -0.30
CA THR A 1116 -87.37 17.73 1.15
C THR A 1116 -87.72 19.15 1.60
N THR A 1117 -88.69 19.27 2.51
CA THR A 1117 -89.08 20.54 3.10
C THR A 1117 -88.38 20.70 4.45
N ILE A 1118 -87.67 21.81 4.67
CA ILE A 1118 -87.09 22.17 5.97
C ILE A 1118 -87.99 23.21 6.63
N ALA A 1119 -88.54 22.89 7.79
CA ALA A 1119 -89.34 23.82 8.59
C ALA A 1119 -88.52 24.32 9.80
N TRP A 1120 -88.63 25.63 10.08
CA TRP A 1120 -87.99 26.29 11.22
C TRP A 1120 -89.06 26.91 12.11
N ASP A 1121 -89.01 26.65 13.42
CA ASP A 1121 -89.85 27.38 14.37
C ASP A 1121 -89.06 27.78 15.62
N ALA A 1122 -88.98 29.09 15.85
CA ALA A 1122 -88.40 29.68 17.05
C ALA A 1122 -89.43 29.89 18.18
N ASN A 1123 -90.74 29.79 17.91
CA ASN A 1123 -91.83 30.18 18.80
C ASN A 1123 -92.94 29.13 19.01
N ARG A 1124 -92.84 27.93 18.42
CA ARG A 1124 -93.70 26.75 18.66
C ARG A 1124 -95.19 26.95 18.33
N GLU A 1125 -95.51 27.72 17.30
CA GLU A 1125 -96.90 27.92 16.84
C GLU A 1125 -96.98 27.75 15.32
N ALA A 1126 -97.78 26.77 14.88
CA ALA A 1126 -98.13 26.56 13.47
C ALA A 1126 -98.96 27.76 12.96
N SER A 1127 -98.28 28.83 12.57
CA SER A 1127 -98.91 30.03 12.03
C SER A 1127 -98.59 30.17 10.55
N ALA A 1128 -99.68 30.26 9.77
CA ALA A 1128 -99.70 30.36 8.32
C ALA A 1128 -98.80 31.50 7.81
N GLY A 1129 -97.60 31.15 7.38
CA GLY A 1129 -96.63 32.12 6.86
C GLY A 1129 -95.22 31.58 6.64
N ILE A 1130 -95.00 30.26 6.68
CA ILE A 1130 -93.70 29.67 6.34
C ILE A 1130 -93.56 29.74 4.81
N ALA A 1131 -92.61 30.53 4.33
CA ALA A 1131 -92.23 30.54 2.93
C ALA A 1131 -91.71 29.15 2.58
N ALA A 1132 -92.51 28.38 1.85
CA ALA A 1132 -92.02 27.19 1.17
C ALA A 1132 -90.97 27.64 0.16
N VAL A 1133 -89.71 27.32 0.44
CA VAL A 1133 -88.67 27.37 -0.57
C VAL A 1133 -88.86 26.09 -1.39
N ASP A 1134 -89.61 26.20 -2.50
CA ASP A 1134 -89.68 25.17 -3.51
C ASP A 1134 -88.28 25.02 -4.12
N ILE A 1135 -87.55 23.98 -3.72
CA ILE A 1135 -86.31 23.60 -4.37
C ILE A 1135 -86.69 22.67 -5.52
N VAL A 1136 -87.04 23.28 -6.65
CA VAL A 1136 -87.12 22.59 -7.95
C VAL A 1136 -86.12 23.23 -8.88
N THR A 1137 -85.07 22.48 -9.23
CA THR A 1137 -84.25 22.73 -10.41
C THR A 1137 -84.14 21.45 -11.25
N SER A 1138 -83.98 21.64 -12.55
CA SER A 1138 -84.38 20.71 -13.62
C SER A 1138 -83.47 19.51 -13.89
N ASP A 1139 -82.44 19.27 -13.08
CA ASP A 1139 -81.47 18.17 -13.26
C ASP A 1139 -81.28 17.25 -12.03
N GLY A 1140 -81.95 17.53 -10.91
CA GLY A 1140 -82.12 16.55 -9.83
C GLY A 1140 -80.86 16.21 -9.01
N THR A 1141 -79.82 17.04 -9.03
CA THR A 1141 -78.63 16.90 -8.18
C THR A 1141 -78.47 18.11 -7.26
N ILE A 1142 -78.31 17.88 -5.96
CA ILE A 1142 -78.02 18.90 -4.94
C ILE A 1142 -76.52 19.24 -5.04
N ASP A 1143 -76.16 20.50 -5.27
CA ASP A 1143 -74.77 20.97 -5.26
C ASP A 1143 -74.46 21.91 -4.08
N ASN A 1144 -73.18 22.27 -4.00
CA ASN A 1144 -72.48 22.80 -2.85
C ASN A 1144 -72.24 24.32 -2.95
N THR A 1145 -73.05 25.05 -3.71
CA THR A 1145 -73.16 26.51 -3.64
C THR A 1145 -74.21 27.02 -2.62
N ASP A 1146 -74.93 26.12 -1.94
CA ASP A 1146 -76.11 26.45 -1.11
C ASP A 1146 -75.92 26.49 0.43
N PHE A 1147 -74.69 26.35 0.95
CA PHE A 1147 -74.42 26.55 2.39
C PHE A 1147 -73.47 27.73 2.62
N VAL A 1148 -74.04 28.86 3.07
CA VAL A 1148 -73.29 29.97 3.67
C VAL A 1148 -73.91 30.27 5.03
N MET A 1149 -73.20 29.95 6.12
CA MET A 1149 -73.54 30.44 7.46
C MET A 1149 -72.85 31.79 7.67
N VAL A 1150 -73.57 32.90 7.50
CA VAL A 1150 -73.11 34.23 7.96
C VAL A 1150 -73.88 34.61 9.23
N SER A 1151 -73.13 34.82 10.31
CA SER A 1151 -73.64 35.42 11.56
C SER A 1151 -73.71 36.95 11.41
N THR A 1152 -74.79 37.57 11.92
CA THR A 1152 -74.71 38.93 12.48
C THR A 1152 -74.97 38.88 13.96
#